data_AF-A0A3B8R5V6-F1
#
_entry.id   AF-A0A3B8R5V6-F1
#
_cell.length_a   1.000
_cell.length_b   1.000
_cell.length_c   1.000
_cell.angle_alpha   90.00
_cell.angle_beta   90.00
_cell.angle_gamma   90.00
#
_symmetry.space_group_name_H-M   'P 1'
#
loop_
_entity.id
_entity.type
_entity.pdbx_description
1 polymer ?
#
loop_
_entity_poly.entity_id
_entity_poly.type
_entity_poly.pdbx_seq_one_letter_code
_entity_poly.pdbx_strand_id
1 'polypeptide(L)'
;MSAAVAGKHIMKLCAAAIAAAMALCGSFRASAAGGVTGSWKVYEAFATPPQQVVATDRMVYILSGGSLFGYDTGKEETVSFTATSGLHGHDISRIFYNPSEKCLAVCYKNGGIDLMASDGKVKYVPDIADSQLPGPFTFNDAAFRGKEMFLSTDFGIVKVDTARGRVVKYGNYGCNVSGVALMDGNLFMAAGDTLRVIPEDGRIDRLSFTRALLMVGNAKLRYAGGDSLMVMGDCLQIARINPDALAAGEMTAVSSPGIKQWIADGEELFYCDSERLYRFNSASGREDTMCMLPAEIKGDMLGIRPSDDTLWALSRHGLAGYSVNDNGTVRMVKERFRPSEMSVDEVCYLTPSADGKRLYAINHGPTSFRFGFPEGYNGYDIPGKAACIDIETDRIKDVTPHPVYAACDMTAGLQQSYGSYPFAVTSIAENPADTSIVFIGTGNDGLYMTHSGKFAGRYTSSNSPLKPVWGWIVYSLAFDKGGNLWVVSNHDNYTDQALMVLPKEKTFLDPEEVKVSDWIVPAAEGYLGDMDSKILVCRRSPMVFITDKLKSQILLACHTAGTPDDITDDRFRLYDCITDQDGRLLSDCVVSAIMEDTDGSVWLGTLENGIYRIENPAAAVEKEVTARHLKVPRDDGSGLADYLLADEVINDMSVDAARRKWIATENSGIYVVSADGSAVLEHFTPDNSPLPAMAVNCVFADQSGRNIYIGTPRGLVRFESDTAPDSGELTEFKIYPNPVKPESQGIVHIDGLTDGALVKIVSVSGAVVARGRAEGGTFVWNMASRRPPAGVYYVMASTAGDAALGKIVVIN
;
A
#
# COMPACT_ATOMS: atom_id res chain seq x y z
N MET A 1 54.88 11.78 -20.38
CA MET A 1 54.42 10.81 -19.36
C MET A 1 53.83 11.48 -18.11
N SER A 2 53.03 12.56 -18.21
CA SER A 2 52.46 13.23 -17.02
C SER A 2 51.01 13.73 -17.14
N ALA A 3 50.31 13.48 -18.26
CA ALA A 3 48.92 13.92 -18.43
C ALA A 3 47.90 12.77 -18.50
N ALA A 4 48.35 11.55 -18.81
CA ALA A 4 47.47 10.37 -18.97
C ALA A 4 47.16 9.64 -17.65
N VAL A 5 47.86 9.94 -16.56
CA VAL A 5 47.68 9.29 -15.25
C VAL A 5 46.73 10.09 -14.34
N ALA A 6 46.63 11.40 -14.51
CA ALA A 6 45.71 12.26 -13.73
C ALA A 6 44.23 12.08 -14.12
N GLY A 7 43.93 11.85 -15.41
CA GLY A 7 42.56 11.65 -15.89
C GLY A 7 41.92 10.32 -15.43
N LYS A 8 42.72 9.27 -15.20
CA LYS A 8 42.23 7.97 -14.73
C LYS A 8 41.98 7.92 -13.22
N HIS A 9 42.58 8.81 -12.42
CA HIS A 9 42.32 8.88 -10.99
C HIS A 9 41.11 9.74 -10.62
N ILE A 10 40.82 10.81 -11.38
CA ILE A 10 39.63 11.65 -11.16
C ILE A 10 38.34 10.92 -11.58
N MET A 11 38.36 10.12 -12.66
CA MET A 11 37.21 9.28 -13.02
C MET A 11 36.93 8.14 -12.02
N LYS A 12 37.96 7.59 -11.36
CA LYS A 12 37.76 6.56 -10.32
C LYS A 12 37.24 7.14 -9.00
N LEU A 13 37.59 8.38 -8.67
CA LEU A 13 37.06 9.09 -7.49
C LEU A 13 35.60 9.54 -7.68
N CYS A 14 35.21 9.95 -8.90
CA CYS A 14 33.79 10.24 -9.21
C CYS A 14 32.94 8.96 -9.30
N ALA A 15 33.48 7.85 -9.83
CA ALA A 15 32.78 6.56 -9.84
C ALA A 15 32.59 5.97 -8.44
N ALA A 16 33.54 6.18 -7.51
CA ALA A 16 33.41 5.76 -6.11
C ALA A 16 32.43 6.64 -5.31
N ALA A 17 32.32 7.93 -5.63
CA ALA A 17 31.34 8.84 -5.02
C ALA A 17 29.89 8.58 -5.51
N ILE A 18 29.73 8.07 -6.74
CA ILE A 18 28.42 7.73 -7.32
C ILE A 18 28.01 6.28 -6.98
N ALA A 19 28.96 5.35 -6.83
CA ALA A 19 28.68 4.03 -6.27
C ALA A 19 28.28 4.09 -4.78
N ALA A 20 28.74 5.11 -4.04
CA ALA A 20 28.25 5.40 -2.69
C ALA A 20 26.82 6.00 -2.68
N ALA A 21 26.37 6.61 -3.78
CA ALA A 21 25.00 7.13 -3.92
C ALA A 21 23.98 6.05 -4.35
N MET A 22 24.43 4.97 -5.01
CA MET A 22 23.58 3.81 -5.35
C MET A 22 23.41 2.78 -4.21
N ALA A 23 24.07 2.98 -3.06
CA ALA A 23 23.92 2.13 -1.88
C ALA A 23 23.29 2.83 -0.67
N LEU A 24 22.71 4.03 -0.87
CA LEU A 24 21.92 4.71 0.14
C LEU A 24 20.43 4.36 -0.04
N CYS A 25 20.09 3.11 0.27
CA CYS A 25 18.78 2.86 0.86
C CYS A 25 18.75 3.68 2.17
N GLY A 26 17.94 4.74 2.19
CA GLY A 26 17.85 5.69 3.30
C GLY A 26 17.36 5.02 4.57
N SER A 27 18.30 4.48 5.35
CA SER A 27 18.05 3.97 6.69
C SER A 27 17.93 5.15 7.66
N PHE A 28 16.69 5.63 7.86
CA PHE A 28 16.40 6.50 8.99
C PHE A 28 16.51 5.69 10.29
N ARG A 29 17.23 6.21 11.28
CA ARG A 29 17.32 5.62 12.63
C ARG A 29 16.55 6.50 13.59
N ALA A 30 15.47 5.98 14.17
CA ALA A 30 14.80 6.60 15.31
C ALA A 30 15.52 6.22 16.61
N SER A 31 15.53 7.11 17.62
CA SER A 31 15.96 6.78 18.97
C SER A 31 15.37 7.74 20.00
N ALA A 32 14.68 7.18 20.99
CA ALA A 32 14.67 7.67 22.37
C ALA A 32 15.47 6.68 23.26
N ALA A 33 15.93 7.14 24.43
CA ALA A 33 16.76 6.34 25.33
C ALA A 33 15.94 5.20 25.96
N GLY A 34 16.04 3.99 25.40
CA GLY A 34 15.37 2.77 25.88
C GLY A 34 14.50 2.06 24.83
N GLY A 35 14.35 2.62 23.63
CA GLY A 35 13.45 2.07 22.63
C GLY A 35 14.11 1.22 21.53
N VAL A 36 13.25 0.64 20.67
CA VAL A 36 13.59 -0.28 19.58
C VAL A 36 14.42 0.43 18.52
N THR A 37 15.61 -0.11 18.23
CA THR A 37 16.49 0.43 17.20
C THR A 37 16.38 -0.35 15.90
N GLY A 38 16.52 0.34 14.77
CA GLY A 38 16.40 -0.28 13.47
C GLY A 38 16.53 0.68 12.30
N SER A 39 16.27 0.17 11.09
CA SER A 39 16.27 0.95 9.86
C SER A 39 15.04 0.69 9.01
N TRP A 40 14.54 1.73 8.35
CA TRP A 40 13.37 1.65 7.50
C TRP A 40 13.75 1.44 6.02
N LYS A 41 12.90 0.68 5.32
CA LYS A 41 12.86 0.59 3.85
C LYS A 41 11.42 0.85 3.39
N VAL A 42 11.26 1.72 2.41
CA VAL A 42 9.98 1.99 1.74
C VAL A 42 9.93 1.19 0.43
N TYR A 43 8.77 0.67 0.07
CA TYR A 43 8.54 -0.02 -1.20
C TYR A 43 7.59 0.83 -2.07
N GLU A 44 8.14 1.57 -3.01
CA GLU A 44 7.33 2.41 -3.91
C GLU A 44 6.46 1.54 -4.81
N ALA A 45 5.16 1.79 -4.84
CA ALA A 45 4.22 0.97 -5.58
C ALA A 45 4.18 1.36 -7.06
N PHE A 46 4.35 0.39 -7.95
CA PHE A 46 3.95 0.45 -9.35
C PHE A 46 2.71 -0.42 -9.51
N ALA A 47 1.57 0.16 -9.15
CA ALA A 47 0.29 -0.53 -9.08
C ALA A 47 -0.63 -0.20 -10.26
N THR A 48 -1.52 -1.14 -10.57
CA THR A 48 -2.60 -0.95 -11.54
C THR A 48 -3.80 -0.25 -10.91
N PRO A 49 -4.65 0.42 -11.72
CA PRO A 49 -4.45 0.73 -13.14
C PRO A 49 -3.35 1.80 -13.33
N PRO A 50 -2.67 1.82 -14.50
CA PRO A 50 -1.73 2.89 -14.82
C PRO A 50 -2.45 4.26 -14.82
N GLN A 51 -1.85 5.28 -14.22
CA GLN A 51 -2.55 6.55 -13.98
C GLN A 51 -2.21 7.63 -15.01
N GLN A 52 -0.92 7.87 -15.28
CA GLN A 52 -0.50 8.92 -16.21
C GLN A 52 0.93 8.74 -16.72
N VAL A 53 1.17 9.13 -17.97
CA VAL A 53 2.50 9.30 -18.55
C VAL A 53 2.63 10.74 -19.05
N VAL A 54 3.70 11.42 -18.66
CA VAL A 54 4.04 12.74 -19.20
C VAL A 54 5.46 12.70 -19.73
N ALA A 55 5.58 12.69 -21.06
CA ALA A 55 6.87 12.69 -21.73
C ALA A 55 7.33 14.12 -22.02
N THR A 56 8.60 14.39 -21.77
CA THR A 56 9.28 15.65 -22.07
C THR A 56 10.54 15.34 -22.87
N ASP A 57 11.25 16.34 -23.36
CA ASP A 57 12.50 16.14 -24.12
C ASP A 57 13.51 15.24 -23.38
N ARG A 58 13.63 15.40 -22.06
CA ARG A 58 14.65 14.74 -21.22
C ARG A 58 14.11 13.64 -20.31
N MET A 59 12.88 13.78 -19.82
CA MET A 59 12.29 12.90 -18.81
C MET A 59 10.95 12.36 -19.28
N VAL A 60 10.69 11.09 -19.01
CA VAL A 60 9.35 10.50 -19.08
C VAL A 60 8.89 10.26 -17.65
N TYR A 61 7.95 11.08 -17.17
CA TYR A 61 7.35 10.94 -15.87
C TYR A 61 6.23 9.90 -15.91
N ILE A 62 6.22 9.03 -14.90
CA ILE A 62 5.33 7.89 -14.80
C ILE A 62 4.62 8.01 -13.45
N LEU A 63 3.29 8.10 -13.48
CA LEU A 63 2.45 8.02 -12.29
C LEU A 63 1.76 6.64 -12.27
N SER A 64 2.01 5.87 -11.22
CA SER A 64 1.42 4.54 -11.01
C SER A 64 1.40 4.26 -9.50
N GLY A 65 0.29 3.68 -9.01
CA GLY A 65 0.13 3.36 -7.58
C GLY A 65 0.34 4.53 -6.62
N GLY A 66 -0.01 5.76 -7.03
CA GLY A 66 0.24 6.98 -6.24
C GLY A 66 1.71 7.42 -6.20
N SER A 67 2.63 6.64 -6.76
CA SER A 67 4.07 6.91 -6.78
C SER A 67 4.51 7.55 -8.09
N LEU A 68 5.49 8.45 -8.01
CA LEU A 68 6.08 9.12 -9.16
C LEU A 68 7.44 8.51 -9.49
N PHE A 69 7.59 8.09 -10.74
CA PHE A 69 8.85 7.63 -11.30
C PHE A 69 9.22 8.51 -12.50
N GLY A 70 10.50 8.48 -12.87
CA GLY A 70 11.02 9.15 -14.05
C GLY A 70 11.98 8.25 -14.80
N TYR A 71 11.90 8.26 -16.12
CA TYR A 71 12.91 7.69 -17.01
C TYR A 71 13.66 8.81 -17.70
N ASP A 72 14.96 8.91 -17.42
CA ASP A 72 15.85 9.87 -18.09
C ASP A 72 16.24 9.30 -19.46
N THR A 73 15.74 9.93 -20.52
CA THR A 73 15.89 9.43 -21.90
C THR A 73 17.32 9.51 -22.44
N GLY A 74 18.21 10.31 -21.84
CA GLY A 74 19.59 10.41 -22.31
C GLY A 74 20.63 9.85 -21.35
N LYS A 75 20.25 9.40 -20.14
CA LYS A 75 21.06 8.47 -19.33
C LYS A 75 20.58 7.02 -19.44
N GLU A 76 19.35 6.81 -19.91
CA GLU A 76 18.65 5.52 -19.89
C GLU A 76 18.49 4.94 -18.49
N GLU A 77 18.36 5.82 -17.49
CA GLU A 77 18.22 5.47 -16.08
C GLU A 77 16.81 5.78 -15.57
N THR A 78 16.34 4.96 -14.64
CA THR A 78 15.08 5.16 -13.93
C THR A 78 15.34 5.76 -12.56
N VAL A 79 14.47 6.67 -12.13
CA VAL A 79 14.52 7.34 -10.83
C VAL A 79 13.14 7.24 -10.18
N SER A 80 13.10 6.93 -8.89
CA SER A 80 11.91 7.05 -8.06
C SER A 80 11.95 8.38 -7.31
N PHE A 81 10.85 9.13 -7.35
CA PHE A 81 10.72 10.37 -6.61
C PHE A 81 9.95 10.10 -5.31
N THR A 82 10.55 10.44 -4.18
CA THR A 82 10.07 10.13 -2.83
C THR A 82 10.32 11.31 -1.89
N ALA A 83 10.01 11.15 -0.61
CA ALA A 83 10.38 12.12 0.41
C ALA A 83 11.89 12.41 0.45
N THR A 84 12.74 11.43 0.15
CA THR A 84 14.20 11.64 0.13
C THR A 84 14.66 12.44 -1.09
N SER A 85 13.89 12.44 -2.19
CA SER A 85 14.12 13.34 -3.32
C SER A 85 13.47 14.72 -3.15
N GLY A 86 12.83 14.97 -1.99
CA GLY A 86 12.22 16.26 -1.66
C GLY A 86 10.72 16.37 -1.94
N LEU A 87 10.04 15.27 -2.28
CA LEU A 87 8.57 15.28 -2.36
C LEU A 87 7.94 15.34 -0.96
N HIS A 88 6.76 15.94 -0.83
CA HIS A 88 6.08 16.13 0.46
C HIS A 88 4.99 15.09 0.75
N GLY A 89 4.66 14.23 -0.21
CA GLY A 89 3.62 13.22 -0.05
C GLY A 89 3.79 11.96 -0.90
N HIS A 90 2.96 10.96 -0.61
CA HIS A 90 3.01 9.61 -1.21
C HIS A 90 1.77 9.22 -2.04
N ASP A 91 0.67 9.98 -1.95
CA ASP A 91 -0.60 9.69 -2.66
C ASP A 91 -0.83 10.66 -3.82
N ILE A 92 -0.03 10.53 -4.88
CA ILE A 92 -0.13 11.42 -6.04
C ILE A 92 -1.36 11.04 -6.87
N SER A 93 -2.24 12.01 -7.09
CA SER A 93 -3.48 11.84 -7.86
C SER A 93 -3.32 12.26 -9.33
N ARG A 94 -2.55 13.32 -9.58
CA ARG A 94 -2.31 13.89 -10.92
C ARG A 94 -0.92 14.48 -11.04
N ILE A 95 -0.43 14.55 -12.29
CA ILE A 95 0.74 15.33 -12.64
C ILE A 95 0.43 16.25 -13.84
N PHE A 96 0.98 17.47 -13.82
CA PHE A 96 0.82 18.42 -14.92
C PHE A 96 2.16 19.07 -15.24
N TYR A 97 2.56 19.07 -16.51
CA TYR A 97 3.83 19.66 -16.91
C TYR A 97 3.62 21.06 -17.49
N ASN A 98 4.41 22.02 -17.01
CA ASN A 98 4.52 23.36 -17.58
C ASN A 98 5.75 23.41 -18.51
N PRO A 99 5.56 23.37 -19.83
CA PRO A 99 6.67 23.37 -20.78
C PRO A 99 7.45 24.68 -20.79
N SER A 100 6.78 25.82 -20.52
CA SER A 100 7.42 27.15 -20.55
C SER A 100 8.43 27.34 -19.42
N GLU A 101 8.15 26.79 -18.24
CA GLU A 101 9.02 26.90 -17.05
C GLU A 101 9.78 25.59 -16.76
N LYS A 102 9.58 24.53 -17.56
CA LYS A 102 10.16 23.18 -17.36
C LYS A 102 9.96 22.67 -15.93
N CYS A 103 8.71 22.73 -15.48
CA CYS A 103 8.30 22.41 -14.12
C CYS A 103 7.16 21.39 -14.14
N LEU A 104 7.23 20.35 -13.32
CA LEU A 104 6.15 19.39 -13.09
C LEU A 104 5.40 19.79 -11.82
N ALA A 105 4.10 20.01 -11.93
CA ALA A 105 3.20 20.06 -10.79
C ALA A 105 2.78 18.62 -10.43
N VAL A 106 3.07 18.23 -9.18
CA VAL A 106 2.76 16.93 -8.60
C VAL A 106 1.67 17.14 -7.57
N CYS A 107 0.48 16.61 -7.84
CA CYS A 107 -0.74 16.92 -7.10
C CYS A 107 -1.15 15.73 -6.22
N TYR A 108 -1.31 15.95 -4.92
CA TYR A 108 -1.64 14.92 -3.94
C TYR A 108 -3.15 14.81 -3.67
N LYS A 109 -3.64 13.62 -3.29
CA LYS A 109 -5.06 13.43 -2.93
C LYS A 109 -5.56 14.37 -1.83
N ASN A 110 -4.68 14.84 -0.94
CA ASN A 110 -5.04 15.76 0.15
C ASN A 110 -5.07 17.25 -0.27
N GLY A 111 -4.81 17.57 -1.54
CA GLY A 111 -4.77 18.97 -2.02
C GLY A 111 -3.38 19.61 -2.05
N GLY A 112 -2.35 18.98 -1.48
CA GLY A 112 -0.99 19.48 -1.57
C GLY A 112 -0.49 19.47 -3.02
N ILE A 113 0.38 20.41 -3.37
CA ILE A 113 1.01 20.46 -4.69
C ILE A 113 2.52 20.67 -4.54
N ASP A 114 3.30 19.78 -5.14
CA ASP A 114 4.73 19.96 -5.30
C ASP A 114 5.06 20.49 -6.70
N LEU A 115 5.82 21.59 -6.76
CA LEU A 115 6.32 22.16 -8.00
C LEU A 115 7.78 21.74 -8.17
N MET A 116 7.99 20.70 -8.96
CA MET A 116 9.30 20.10 -9.21
C MET A 116 9.93 20.66 -10.49
N ALA A 117 11.02 21.40 -10.34
CA ALA A 117 11.81 21.89 -11.45
C ALA A 117 12.66 20.77 -12.09
N SER A 118 13.07 20.97 -13.34
CA SER A 118 13.96 20.04 -14.06
C SER A 118 15.32 19.76 -13.39
N ASP A 119 15.79 20.61 -12.48
CA ASP A 119 17.01 20.39 -11.68
C ASP A 119 16.76 19.56 -10.40
N GLY A 120 15.52 19.10 -10.19
CA GLY A 120 15.10 18.31 -9.04
C GLY A 120 14.68 19.14 -7.81
N LYS A 121 14.77 20.47 -7.87
CA LYS A 121 14.28 21.30 -6.75
C LYS A 121 12.76 21.26 -6.68
N VAL A 122 12.26 20.98 -5.48
CA VAL A 122 10.83 20.91 -5.19
C VAL A 122 10.42 22.11 -4.35
N LYS A 123 9.25 22.67 -4.66
CA LYS A 123 8.60 23.71 -3.86
C LYS A 123 7.16 23.31 -3.55
N TYR A 124 6.85 23.22 -2.27
CA TYR A 124 5.53 22.82 -1.81
C TYR A 124 4.54 23.99 -1.76
N VAL A 125 3.29 23.70 -2.11
CA VAL A 125 2.13 24.59 -2.04
C VAL A 125 1.09 23.90 -1.16
N PRO A 126 1.00 24.26 0.14
CA PRO A 126 0.12 23.59 1.10
C PRO A 126 -1.30 24.17 1.13
N ASP A 127 -1.56 25.32 0.50
CA ASP A 127 -2.72 26.16 0.75
C ASP A 127 -4.08 25.42 0.69
N ILE A 128 -4.24 24.48 -0.26
CA ILE A 128 -5.47 23.69 -0.40
C ILE A 128 -5.55 22.61 0.69
N ALA A 129 -4.43 21.91 0.96
CA ALA A 129 -4.39 20.88 1.99
C ALA A 129 -4.66 21.45 3.40
N ASP A 130 -4.04 22.58 3.73
CA ASP A 130 -4.22 23.28 5.01
C ASP A 130 -5.64 23.80 5.21
N SER A 131 -6.40 23.99 4.11
CA SER A 131 -7.77 24.49 4.18
C SER A 131 -8.80 23.45 4.65
N GLN A 132 -8.42 22.17 4.72
CA GLN A 132 -9.25 21.07 5.23
C GLN A 132 -10.66 21.05 4.60
N LEU A 133 -10.72 21.10 3.27
CA LEU A 133 -11.99 21.10 2.55
C LEU A 133 -12.81 19.82 2.87
N PRO A 134 -14.12 19.94 3.10
CA PRO A 134 -14.97 18.79 3.39
C PRO A 134 -15.23 17.96 2.13
N GLY A 135 -15.10 16.64 2.24
CA GLY A 135 -15.43 15.67 1.20
C GLY A 135 -14.22 15.22 0.35
N PRO A 136 -14.43 14.26 -0.58
CA PRO A 136 -13.39 13.83 -1.50
C PRO A 136 -12.99 15.00 -2.41
N PHE A 137 -11.68 15.16 -2.61
CA PHE A 137 -11.09 16.24 -3.39
C PHE A 137 -10.32 15.67 -4.59
N THR A 138 -10.53 16.27 -5.76
CA THR A 138 -9.95 15.83 -7.03
C THR A 138 -9.40 16.99 -7.85
N PHE A 139 -8.23 16.76 -8.45
CA PHE A 139 -7.68 17.61 -9.51
C PHE A 139 -8.12 17.09 -10.88
N ASN A 140 -8.72 17.95 -11.69
CA ASN A 140 -9.31 17.58 -12.98
C ASN A 140 -8.41 17.91 -14.17
N ASP A 141 -7.93 19.16 -14.24
CA ASP A 141 -7.15 19.67 -15.35
C ASP A 141 -6.30 20.88 -14.94
N ALA A 142 -5.32 21.24 -15.77
CA ALA A 142 -4.45 22.39 -15.54
C ALA A 142 -4.17 23.16 -16.84
N ALA A 143 -4.13 24.48 -16.73
CA ALA A 143 -3.67 25.37 -17.80
C ALA A 143 -2.57 26.30 -17.28
N PHE A 144 -1.56 26.55 -18.11
CA PHE A 144 -0.36 27.31 -17.73
C PHE A 144 -0.17 28.54 -18.62
N ARG A 145 0.31 29.64 -18.03
CA ARG A 145 0.83 30.82 -18.75
C ARG A 145 2.02 31.38 -17.99
N GLY A 146 3.22 31.08 -18.49
CA GLY A 146 4.46 31.38 -17.77
C GLY A 146 4.44 30.81 -16.36
N LYS A 147 4.47 31.69 -15.36
CA LYS A 147 4.53 31.35 -13.92
C LYS A 147 3.15 31.24 -13.24
N GLU A 148 2.08 31.29 -14.01
CA GLU A 148 0.73 31.12 -13.52
C GLU A 148 0.17 29.76 -13.94
N MET A 149 -0.45 29.06 -12.99
CA MET A 149 -1.16 27.81 -13.20
C MET A 149 -2.61 27.99 -12.75
N PHE A 150 -3.55 27.64 -13.62
CA PHE A 150 -4.97 27.54 -13.29
C PHE A 150 -5.33 26.06 -13.19
N LEU A 151 -5.78 25.63 -12.02
CA LEU A 151 -6.17 24.26 -11.70
C LEU A 151 -7.69 24.18 -11.56
N SER A 152 -8.29 23.21 -12.24
CA SER A 152 -9.70 22.89 -12.06
C SER A 152 -9.88 21.71 -11.11
N THR A 153 -10.95 21.78 -10.32
CA THR A 153 -11.24 20.87 -9.20
C THR A 153 -12.74 20.55 -9.15
N ASP A 154 -13.13 19.59 -8.33
CA ASP A 154 -14.54 19.26 -8.06
C ASP A 154 -15.35 20.38 -7.39
N PHE A 155 -14.70 21.25 -6.61
CA PHE A 155 -15.37 22.37 -5.98
C PHE A 155 -15.35 23.65 -6.83
N GLY A 156 -14.44 23.77 -7.79
CA GLY A 156 -14.21 25.03 -8.48
C GLY A 156 -12.83 25.16 -9.13
N ILE A 157 -12.22 26.34 -9.00
CA ILE A 157 -10.97 26.70 -9.68
C ILE A 157 -9.96 27.34 -8.73
N VAL A 158 -8.67 27.08 -8.96
CA VAL A 158 -7.56 27.60 -8.17
C VAL A 158 -6.50 28.19 -9.09
N LYS A 159 -6.04 29.40 -8.81
CA LYS A 159 -4.90 30.06 -9.47
C LYS A 159 -3.68 30.01 -8.55
N VAL A 160 -2.60 29.43 -9.04
CA VAL A 160 -1.33 29.24 -8.33
C VAL A 160 -0.23 30.06 -9.02
N ASP A 161 0.54 30.80 -8.21
CA ASP A 161 1.80 31.41 -8.65
C ASP A 161 2.91 30.38 -8.43
N THR A 162 3.38 29.76 -9.52
CA THR A 162 4.36 28.66 -9.44
C THR A 162 5.76 29.16 -9.04
N ALA A 163 6.05 30.43 -9.31
CA ALA A 163 7.31 31.05 -8.92
C ALA A 163 7.38 31.36 -7.43
N ARG A 164 6.25 31.73 -6.81
CA ARG A 164 6.19 31.92 -5.35
C ARG A 164 5.80 30.66 -4.58
N GLY A 165 5.16 29.68 -5.24
CA GLY A 165 4.67 28.46 -4.59
C GLY A 165 3.53 28.74 -3.63
N ARG A 166 2.51 29.45 -4.09
CA ARG A 166 1.32 29.75 -3.27
C ARG A 166 0.08 29.91 -4.14
N VAL A 167 -1.08 29.64 -3.54
CA VAL A 167 -2.36 30.03 -4.15
C VAL A 167 -2.46 31.56 -4.11
N VAL A 168 -2.81 32.17 -5.25
CA VAL A 168 -3.04 33.62 -5.35
C VAL A 168 -4.52 33.97 -5.41
N LYS A 169 -5.35 33.07 -5.93
CA LYS A 169 -6.80 33.27 -6.04
C LYS A 169 -7.49 31.92 -6.19
N TYR A 170 -8.72 31.81 -5.71
CA TYR A 170 -9.54 30.63 -5.90
C TYR A 170 -11.02 31.03 -5.99
N GLY A 171 -11.83 30.15 -6.56
CA GLY A 171 -13.28 30.24 -6.58
C GLY A 171 -13.88 28.89 -6.22
N ASN A 172 -14.60 28.83 -5.10
CA ASN A 172 -15.43 27.69 -4.76
C ASN A 172 -16.83 27.93 -5.33
N TYR A 173 -17.19 27.14 -6.32
CA TYR A 173 -18.42 27.27 -7.10
C TYR A 173 -19.51 26.30 -6.64
N GLY A 174 -19.18 25.35 -5.76
CA GLY A 174 -20.10 24.28 -5.36
C GLY A 174 -20.45 23.32 -6.49
N CYS A 175 -19.67 23.32 -7.57
CA CYS A 175 -19.84 22.42 -8.69
C CYS A 175 -18.49 22.07 -9.35
N ASN A 176 -18.47 20.91 -10.01
CA ASN A 176 -17.29 20.41 -10.69
C ASN A 176 -16.83 21.35 -11.82
N VAL A 177 -15.53 21.65 -11.86
CA VAL A 177 -14.89 22.26 -13.02
C VAL A 177 -14.02 21.21 -13.69
N SER A 178 -14.53 20.65 -14.78
CA SER A 178 -13.95 19.46 -15.44
C SER A 178 -12.75 19.76 -16.33
N GLY A 179 -12.61 20.99 -16.83
CA GLY A 179 -11.53 21.40 -17.72
C GLY A 179 -11.30 22.90 -17.72
N VAL A 180 -10.07 23.31 -18.02
CA VAL A 180 -9.65 24.71 -18.11
C VAL A 180 -8.72 24.94 -19.30
N ALA A 181 -8.83 26.11 -19.91
CA ALA A 181 -7.94 26.55 -20.99
C ALA A 181 -7.74 28.07 -20.97
N LEU A 182 -6.63 28.53 -21.52
CA LEU A 182 -6.31 29.94 -21.67
C LEU A 182 -6.27 30.31 -23.15
N MET A 183 -6.96 31.39 -23.52
CA MET A 183 -7.00 31.89 -24.90
C MET A 183 -7.20 33.42 -24.88
N ASP A 184 -6.35 34.16 -25.59
CA ASP A 184 -6.48 35.62 -25.78
C ASP A 184 -6.73 36.43 -24.50
N GLY A 185 -6.01 36.12 -23.41
CA GLY A 185 -6.13 36.82 -22.13
C GLY A 185 -7.35 36.43 -21.31
N ASN A 186 -8.08 35.41 -21.74
CA ASN A 186 -9.26 34.88 -21.06
C ASN A 186 -9.03 33.45 -20.58
N LEU A 187 -9.66 33.14 -19.45
CA LEU A 187 -9.78 31.83 -18.86
C LEU A 187 -11.13 31.23 -19.22
N PHE A 188 -11.07 30.08 -19.87
CA PHE A 188 -12.22 29.24 -20.19
C PHE A 188 -12.29 28.08 -19.22
N MET A 189 -13.51 27.71 -18.81
CA MET A 189 -13.75 26.61 -17.89
C MET A 189 -15.06 25.88 -18.21
N ALA A 190 -15.06 24.56 -18.08
CA ALA A 190 -16.26 23.73 -18.14
C ALA A 190 -16.78 23.48 -16.72
N ALA A 191 -17.71 24.31 -16.26
CA ALA A 191 -18.22 24.28 -14.88
C ALA A 191 -19.67 23.77 -14.82
N GLY A 192 -19.91 22.71 -14.04
CA GLY A 192 -21.15 21.93 -14.02
C GLY A 192 -21.32 21.17 -15.34
N ASP A 193 -21.83 21.88 -16.35
CA ASP A 193 -22.08 21.40 -17.71
C ASP A 193 -21.88 22.50 -18.76
N THR A 194 -21.42 23.68 -18.33
CA THR A 194 -21.47 24.91 -19.12
C THR A 194 -20.06 25.45 -19.34
N LEU A 195 -19.72 25.73 -20.59
CA LEU A 195 -18.53 26.48 -20.96
C LEU A 195 -18.71 27.95 -20.54
N ARG A 196 -17.77 28.42 -19.72
CA ARG A 196 -17.76 29.76 -19.16
C ARG A 196 -16.43 30.45 -19.44
N VAL A 197 -16.48 31.77 -19.54
CA VAL A 197 -15.31 32.62 -19.79
C VAL A 197 -15.23 33.77 -18.80
N ILE A 198 -14.01 34.13 -18.44
CA ILE A 198 -13.68 35.31 -17.64
C ILE A 198 -12.27 35.80 -18.03
N PRO A 199 -11.96 37.11 -17.95
CA PRO A 199 -10.58 37.57 -18.06
C PRO A 199 -9.67 36.84 -17.06
N GLU A 200 -8.44 36.53 -17.45
CA GLU A 200 -7.52 35.72 -16.63
C GLU A 200 -7.06 36.40 -15.33
N ASP A 201 -7.14 37.74 -15.28
CA ASP A 201 -6.95 38.59 -14.10
C ASP A 201 -8.28 38.93 -13.38
N GLY A 202 -9.40 38.50 -13.96
CA GLY A 202 -10.76 38.76 -13.51
C GLY A 202 -11.11 38.10 -12.16
N ARG A 203 -12.28 38.46 -11.63
CA ARG A 203 -12.82 37.98 -10.33
C ARG A 203 -13.29 36.53 -10.40
N ILE A 204 -12.37 35.58 -10.31
CA ILE A 204 -12.70 34.13 -10.30
C ILE A 204 -13.30 33.64 -8.98
N ASP A 205 -13.47 34.48 -7.96
CA ASP A 205 -13.96 34.08 -6.64
C ASP A 205 -15.44 33.67 -6.60
N ARG A 206 -16.21 33.98 -7.65
CA ARG A 206 -17.62 33.57 -7.78
C ARG A 206 -17.95 33.18 -9.20
N LEU A 207 -18.66 32.07 -9.35
CA LEU A 207 -19.10 31.59 -10.67
C LEU A 207 -19.98 32.63 -11.39
N SER A 208 -20.75 33.44 -10.66
CA SER A 208 -21.61 34.49 -11.21
C SER A 208 -20.86 35.62 -11.93
N PHE A 209 -19.54 35.75 -11.75
CA PHE A 209 -18.72 36.73 -12.47
C PHE A 209 -18.21 36.22 -13.82
N THR A 210 -18.33 34.92 -14.06
CA THR A 210 -18.04 34.35 -15.38
C THR A 210 -19.25 34.55 -16.30
N ARG A 211 -18.99 34.63 -17.60
CA ARG A 211 -20.02 34.63 -18.64
C ARG A 211 -20.23 33.21 -19.15
N ALA A 212 -21.47 32.74 -19.10
CA ALA A 212 -21.86 31.47 -19.73
C ALA A 212 -21.92 31.61 -21.25
N LEU A 213 -21.42 30.60 -21.96
CA LEU A 213 -21.35 30.58 -23.42
C LEU A 213 -22.28 29.51 -24.00
N LEU A 214 -22.04 28.24 -23.68
CA LEU A 214 -22.84 27.10 -24.17
C LEU A 214 -22.70 25.88 -23.25
N MET A 215 -23.57 24.88 -23.43
CA MET A 215 -23.46 23.59 -22.74
C MET A 215 -22.43 22.70 -23.43
N VAL A 216 -21.53 22.11 -22.63
CA VAL A 216 -20.46 21.20 -23.08
C VAL A 216 -20.36 19.92 -22.25
N GLY A 217 -21.13 19.80 -21.17
CA GLY A 217 -21.03 18.67 -20.23
C GLY A 217 -19.71 18.69 -19.46
N ASN A 218 -19.31 17.52 -18.94
CA ASN A 218 -17.98 17.32 -18.36
C ASN A 218 -16.97 17.15 -19.49
N ALA A 219 -16.18 18.20 -19.76
CA ALA A 219 -15.24 18.21 -20.87
C ALA A 219 -13.90 18.82 -20.43
N LYS A 220 -12.82 18.26 -20.97
CA LYS A 220 -11.51 18.91 -20.92
C LYS A 220 -11.41 19.98 -22.02
N LEU A 221 -10.57 20.99 -21.82
CA LEU A 221 -10.48 22.15 -22.73
C LEU A 221 -9.04 22.38 -23.18
N ARG A 222 -8.81 22.65 -24.47
CA ARG A 222 -7.48 23.06 -24.98
C ARG A 222 -7.62 24.17 -26.01
N TYR A 223 -6.61 25.03 -26.09
CA TYR A 223 -6.55 26.06 -27.13
C TYR A 223 -6.29 25.39 -28.49
N ALA A 224 -7.07 25.74 -29.51
CA ALA A 224 -6.98 25.13 -30.84
C ALA A 224 -6.25 26.01 -31.88
N GLY A 225 -5.76 27.18 -31.48
CA GLY A 225 -5.26 28.21 -32.39
C GLY A 225 -6.35 29.18 -32.85
N GLY A 226 -5.94 30.42 -33.18
CA GLY A 226 -6.86 31.47 -33.60
C GLY A 226 -7.94 31.76 -32.57
N ASP A 227 -9.19 31.71 -33.02
CA ASP A 227 -10.41 31.98 -32.24
C ASP A 227 -11.10 30.70 -31.74
N SER A 228 -10.39 29.57 -31.72
CA SER A 228 -10.99 28.24 -31.56
C SER A 228 -10.54 27.54 -30.26
N LEU A 229 -11.51 26.91 -29.60
CA LEU A 229 -11.31 26.10 -28.40
C LEU A 229 -11.71 24.65 -28.66
N MET A 230 -10.85 23.70 -28.30
CA MET A 230 -11.18 22.28 -28.26
C MET A 230 -12.00 21.96 -27.03
N VAL A 231 -13.10 21.25 -27.23
CA VAL A 231 -13.97 20.68 -26.20
C VAL A 231 -13.86 19.15 -26.30
N MET A 232 -13.29 18.55 -25.26
CA MET A 232 -12.86 17.16 -25.25
C MET A 232 -13.73 16.34 -24.28
N GLY A 233 -14.74 15.68 -24.83
CA GLY A 233 -15.65 14.76 -24.13
C GLY A 233 -15.63 13.36 -24.76
N ASP A 234 -16.79 12.80 -25.09
CA ASP A 234 -16.93 11.53 -25.83
C ASP A 234 -16.43 11.61 -27.28
N CYS A 235 -16.36 12.83 -27.81
CA CYS A 235 -15.79 13.18 -29.11
C CYS A 235 -15.00 14.50 -28.98
N LEU A 236 -14.15 14.78 -29.96
CA LEU A 236 -13.50 16.07 -30.12
C LEU A 236 -14.45 17.02 -30.85
N GLN A 237 -14.73 18.17 -30.23
CA GLN A 237 -15.47 19.27 -30.84
C GLN A 237 -14.65 20.55 -30.80
N ILE A 238 -14.86 21.44 -31.77
CA ILE A 238 -14.31 22.80 -31.77
C ILE A 238 -15.46 23.78 -31.53
N ALA A 239 -15.29 24.61 -30.51
CA ALA A 239 -16.10 25.81 -30.30
C ALA A 239 -15.34 27.02 -30.85
N ARG A 240 -15.91 27.72 -31.83
CA ARG A 240 -15.39 29.03 -32.26
C ARG A 240 -15.87 30.10 -31.30
N ILE A 241 -14.94 30.88 -30.78
CA ILE A 241 -15.21 31.92 -29.79
C ILE A 241 -14.89 33.26 -30.43
N ASN A 242 -15.88 34.15 -30.50
CA ASN A 242 -15.60 35.54 -30.82
C ASN A 242 -14.96 36.20 -29.57
N PRO A 243 -13.66 36.57 -29.61
CA PRO A 243 -12.96 37.07 -28.45
C PRO A 243 -13.47 38.46 -28.01
N ASP A 244 -13.88 39.32 -28.96
CA ASP A 244 -14.38 40.66 -28.68
C ASP A 244 -15.78 40.64 -28.04
N ALA A 245 -16.64 39.78 -28.59
CA ALA A 245 -18.01 39.65 -28.10
C ALA A 245 -18.13 38.70 -26.90
N LEU A 246 -17.06 37.95 -26.56
CA LEU A 246 -17.06 36.82 -25.63
C LEU A 246 -18.29 35.93 -25.83
N ALA A 247 -18.51 35.53 -27.08
CA ALA A 247 -19.66 34.73 -27.50
C ALA A 247 -19.16 33.52 -28.27
N ALA A 248 -19.77 32.36 -28.02
CA ALA A 248 -19.45 31.16 -28.76
C ALA A 248 -20.40 30.98 -29.95
N GLY A 249 -19.84 30.58 -31.09
CA GLY A 249 -20.58 30.09 -32.25
C GLY A 249 -21.00 28.62 -32.08
N GLU A 250 -21.49 28.02 -33.17
CA GLU A 250 -21.84 26.60 -33.18
C GLU A 250 -20.60 25.72 -32.97
N MET A 251 -20.78 24.63 -32.21
CA MET A 251 -19.75 23.61 -32.09
C MET A 251 -19.72 22.73 -33.32
N THR A 252 -18.51 22.47 -33.82
CA THR A 252 -18.27 21.55 -34.93
C THR A 252 -17.59 20.29 -34.42
N ALA A 253 -18.16 19.11 -34.67
CA ALA A 253 -17.50 17.85 -34.37
C ALA A 253 -16.31 17.64 -35.32
N VAL A 254 -15.16 17.29 -34.74
CA VAL A 254 -13.92 16.98 -35.47
C VAL A 254 -13.75 15.47 -35.59
N SER A 255 -13.96 14.75 -34.49
CA SER A 255 -13.78 13.30 -34.42
C SER A 255 -15.09 12.55 -34.31
N SER A 256 -15.05 11.26 -34.64
CA SER A 256 -16.13 10.34 -34.31
C SER A 256 -16.14 10.03 -32.80
N PRO A 257 -17.29 9.60 -32.24
CA PRO A 257 -17.35 9.10 -30.87
C PRO A 257 -16.43 7.88 -30.66
N GLY A 258 -15.95 7.66 -29.44
CA GLY A 258 -15.19 6.47 -29.07
C GLY A 258 -13.72 6.70 -28.74
N ILE A 259 -13.34 7.95 -28.45
CA ILE A 259 -12.00 8.28 -27.93
C ILE A 259 -11.77 7.52 -26.61
N LYS A 260 -10.63 6.86 -26.52
CA LYS A 260 -10.21 6.13 -25.32
C LYS A 260 -9.28 6.94 -24.44
N GLN A 261 -8.44 7.77 -25.04
CA GLN A 261 -7.48 8.57 -24.30
C GLN A 261 -7.17 9.90 -24.98
N TRP A 262 -7.10 10.97 -24.18
CA TRP A 262 -6.55 12.27 -24.55
C TRP A 262 -5.08 12.36 -24.13
N ILE A 263 -4.22 12.76 -25.06
CA ILE A 263 -2.77 12.89 -24.89
C ILE A 263 -2.42 14.33 -25.30
N ALA A 264 -2.54 15.27 -24.37
CA ALA A 264 -2.25 16.68 -24.64
C ALA A 264 -0.84 17.04 -24.14
N ASP A 265 -0.05 17.72 -24.99
CA ASP A 265 1.22 18.32 -24.58
C ASP A 265 1.33 19.75 -25.13
N GLY A 266 1.26 20.73 -24.24
CA GLY A 266 1.24 22.14 -24.60
C GLY A 266 0.09 22.52 -25.53
N GLU A 267 0.42 23.03 -26.72
CA GLU A 267 -0.54 23.44 -27.76
C GLU A 267 -0.86 22.32 -28.77
N GLU A 268 -0.15 21.18 -28.70
CA GLU A 268 -0.44 20.02 -29.55
C GLU A 268 -1.40 19.06 -28.84
N LEU A 269 -2.41 18.60 -29.58
CA LEU A 269 -3.37 17.61 -29.11
C LEU A 269 -3.21 16.31 -29.88
N PHE A 270 -2.95 15.25 -29.14
CA PHE A 270 -3.00 13.88 -29.60
C PHE A 270 -4.10 13.14 -28.85
N TYR A 271 -4.65 12.11 -29.47
CA TYR A 271 -5.61 11.23 -28.82
C TYR A 271 -5.68 9.90 -29.57
N CYS A 272 -6.23 8.88 -28.92
CA CYS A 272 -6.41 7.58 -29.55
C CYS A 272 -7.81 7.02 -29.32
N ASP A 273 -8.28 6.26 -30.29
CA ASP A 273 -9.38 5.30 -30.10
C ASP A 273 -8.78 3.91 -29.74
N SER A 274 -9.53 2.82 -29.94
CA SER A 274 -9.04 1.46 -29.67
C SER A 274 -8.01 0.94 -30.69
N GLU A 275 -7.84 1.61 -31.83
CA GLU A 275 -7.12 1.11 -32.99
C GLU A 275 -6.06 2.08 -33.53
N ARG A 276 -6.21 3.39 -33.34
CA ARG A 276 -5.46 4.43 -34.03
C ARG A 276 -5.05 5.58 -33.11
N LEU A 277 -3.90 6.15 -33.42
CA LEU A 277 -3.41 7.39 -32.84
C LEU A 277 -3.64 8.54 -33.84
N TYR A 278 -4.10 9.67 -33.31
CA TYR A 278 -4.42 10.87 -34.07
C TYR A 278 -3.65 12.06 -33.54
N ARG A 279 -3.27 12.97 -34.44
CA ARG A 279 -2.79 14.32 -34.14
C ARG A 279 -3.83 15.31 -34.63
N PHE A 280 -4.20 16.26 -33.80
CA PHE A 280 -5.02 17.37 -34.26
C PHE A 280 -4.14 18.42 -34.96
N ASN A 281 -4.60 18.88 -36.11
CA ASN A 281 -3.94 19.91 -36.89
C ASN A 281 -4.70 21.23 -36.74
N SER A 282 -4.14 22.16 -35.95
CA SER A 282 -4.73 23.48 -35.68
C SER A 282 -4.86 24.36 -36.93
N ALA A 283 -3.99 24.20 -37.91
CA ALA A 283 -4.06 24.97 -39.15
C ALA A 283 -5.23 24.52 -40.05
N SER A 284 -5.51 23.21 -40.11
CA SER A 284 -6.60 22.66 -40.93
C SER A 284 -7.92 22.54 -40.16
N GLY A 285 -7.88 22.55 -38.83
CA GLY A 285 -9.02 22.29 -37.96
C GLY A 285 -9.52 20.84 -38.02
N ARG A 286 -8.66 19.89 -38.43
CA ARG A 286 -9.01 18.47 -38.62
C ARG A 286 -8.03 17.55 -37.92
N GLU A 287 -8.43 16.29 -37.76
CA GLU A 287 -7.56 15.21 -37.30
C GLU A 287 -6.75 14.61 -38.45
N ASP A 288 -5.48 14.30 -38.17
CA ASP A 288 -4.59 13.51 -39.01
C ASP A 288 -4.32 12.17 -38.31
N THR A 289 -4.51 11.06 -39.01
CA THR A 289 -4.13 9.73 -38.48
C THR A 289 -2.62 9.58 -38.52
N MET A 290 -2.00 9.42 -37.35
CA MET A 290 -0.55 9.21 -37.24
C MET A 290 -0.19 7.76 -37.56
N CYS A 291 -0.80 6.81 -36.86
CA CYS A 291 -0.52 5.39 -37.04
C CYS A 291 -1.67 4.50 -36.55
N MET A 292 -1.65 3.23 -36.98
CA MET A 292 -2.35 2.17 -36.28
C MET A 292 -1.59 1.83 -35.00
N LEU A 293 -2.30 1.61 -33.90
CA LEU A 293 -1.71 1.14 -32.65
C LEU A 293 -1.26 -0.32 -32.82
N PRO A 294 0.01 -0.64 -32.51
CA PRO A 294 0.45 -2.02 -32.34
C PRO A 294 -0.43 -2.77 -31.35
N ALA A 295 -0.67 -4.06 -31.60
CA ALA A 295 -1.53 -4.89 -30.76
C ALA A 295 -1.05 -4.93 -29.29
N GLU A 296 0.26 -4.80 -29.07
CA GLU A 296 0.94 -4.89 -27.78
C GLU A 296 0.74 -3.66 -26.88
N ILE A 297 0.23 -2.55 -27.41
CA ILE A 297 -0.01 -1.31 -26.67
C ILE A 297 -1.47 -0.85 -26.71
N LYS A 298 -2.37 -1.65 -27.28
CA LYS A 298 -3.80 -1.37 -27.24
C LYS A 298 -4.30 -1.44 -25.80
N GLY A 299 -4.87 -0.34 -25.32
CA GLY A 299 -5.34 -0.22 -23.93
C GLY A 299 -4.28 0.23 -22.93
N ASP A 300 -3.02 0.43 -23.36
CA ASP A 300 -2.00 1.06 -22.52
C ASP A 300 -2.31 2.55 -22.31
N MET A 301 -1.86 3.10 -21.18
CA MET A 301 -1.84 4.54 -20.95
C MET A 301 -0.70 5.15 -21.76
N LEU A 302 -1.05 5.99 -22.72
CA LEU A 302 -0.10 6.58 -23.67
C LEU A 302 0.36 7.98 -23.23
N GLY A 303 1.64 8.28 -23.43
CA GLY A 303 2.19 9.62 -23.47
C GLY A 303 2.97 9.79 -24.77
N ILE A 304 3.12 11.02 -25.26
CA ILE A 304 3.92 11.28 -26.46
C ILE A 304 4.93 12.37 -26.17
N ARG A 305 6.14 12.22 -26.73
CA ARG A 305 7.14 13.29 -26.77
C ARG A 305 7.03 13.98 -28.13
N PRO A 306 6.52 15.22 -28.21
CA PRO A 306 6.24 15.87 -29.49
C PRO A 306 7.50 16.20 -30.31
N SER A 307 8.66 16.34 -29.67
CA SER A 307 9.90 16.71 -30.36
C SER A 307 10.34 15.71 -31.42
N ASP A 308 9.97 14.43 -31.28
CA ASP A 308 10.35 13.35 -32.18
C ASP A 308 9.29 12.25 -32.31
N ASP A 309 8.03 12.56 -31.96
CA ASP A 309 6.88 11.67 -32.03
C ASP A 309 7.13 10.27 -31.41
N THR A 310 7.92 10.23 -30.32
CA THR A 310 8.10 9.01 -29.52
C THR A 310 6.88 8.78 -28.63
N LEU A 311 6.15 7.70 -28.88
CA LEU A 311 5.06 7.20 -28.05
C LEU A 311 5.60 6.37 -26.88
N TRP A 312 5.11 6.66 -25.69
CA TRP A 312 5.41 5.97 -24.44
C TRP A 312 4.17 5.25 -23.95
N ALA A 313 4.21 3.93 -23.90
CA ALA A 313 3.09 3.09 -23.52
C ALA A 313 3.30 2.49 -22.13
N LEU A 314 2.44 2.86 -21.19
CA LEU A 314 2.45 2.42 -19.81
C LEU A 314 1.34 1.41 -19.56
N SER A 315 1.72 0.25 -19.03
CA SER A 315 0.78 -0.78 -18.62
C SER A 315 1.19 -1.37 -17.28
N ARG A 316 0.42 -2.35 -16.81
CA ARG A 316 0.80 -3.18 -15.66
C ARG A 316 2.14 -3.87 -15.83
N HIS A 317 2.65 -4.03 -17.05
CA HIS A 317 3.94 -4.68 -17.29
C HIS A 317 5.11 -3.69 -17.32
N GLY A 318 4.85 -2.39 -17.15
CA GLY A 318 5.87 -1.36 -17.20
C GLY A 318 5.69 -0.38 -18.35
N LEU A 319 6.72 0.44 -18.56
CA LEU A 319 6.80 1.46 -19.61
C LEU A 319 7.59 0.93 -20.80
N ALA A 320 7.09 1.13 -22.02
CA ALA A 320 7.79 0.86 -23.28
C ALA A 320 7.76 2.10 -24.19
N GLY A 321 8.74 2.21 -25.08
CA GLY A 321 8.88 3.36 -26.00
C GLY A 321 8.83 2.92 -27.46
N TYR A 322 8.12 3.68 -28.29
CA TYR A 322 7.90 3.42 -29.71
C TYR A 322 8.07 4.71 -30.53
N SER A 323 8.90 4.68 -31.57
CA SER A 323 8.96 5.78 -32.54
C SER A 323 7.83 5.64 -33.56
N VAL A 324 7.15 6.74 -33.87
CA VAL A 324 6.18 6.81 -34.98
C VAL A 324 6.81 7.60 -36.12
N ASN A 325 6.98 6.98 -37.29
CA ASN A 325 7.54 7.66 -38.46
C ASN A 325 6.44 8.33 -39.30
N ASP A 326 6.80 9.28 -40.16
CA ASP A 326 5.88 10.04 -41.05
C ASP A 326 4.96 9.17 -41.92
N ASN A 327 5.37 7.94 -42.26
CA ASN A 327 4.57 6.99 -43.03
C ASN A 327 3.63 6.13 -42.17
N GLY A 328 3.52 6.44 -40.88
CA GLY A 328 2.72 5.73 -39.88
C GLY A 328 3.30 4.39 -39.41
N THR A 329 4.55 4.08 -39.74
CA THR A 329 5.21 2.88 -39.22
C THR A 329 5.66 3.09 -37.78
N VAL A 330 5.35 2.10 -36.92
CA VAL A 330 5.69 2.13 -35.50
C VAL A 330 6.81 1.13 -35.22
N ARG A 331 7.85 1.58 -34.52
CA ARG A 331 9.00 0.73 -34.13
C ARG A 331 9.29 0.88 -32.65
N MET A 332 9.45 -0.24 -31.94
CA MET A 332 9.91 -0.22 -30.55
C MET A 332 11.35 0.31 -30.47
N VAL A 333 11.54 1.32 -29.62
CA VAL A 333 12.84 1.96 -29.34
C VAL A 333 13.30 1.75 -27.89
N LYS A 334 12.37 1.38 -26.99
CA LYS A 334 12.67 1.01 -25.61
C LYS A 334 11.86 -0.21 -25.22
N GLU A 335 12.55 -1.28 -24.84
CA GLU A 335 11.93 -2.48 -24.28
C GLU A 335 11.19 -2.17 -22.99
N ARG A 336 10.13 -2.93 -22.72
CA ARG A 336 9.28 -2.71 -21.56
C ARG A 336 10.05 -2.98 -20.27
N PHE A 337 9.99 -2.03 -19.33
CA PHE A 337 10.61 -2.17 -18.01
C PHE A 337 9.70 -1.63 -16.91
N ARG A 338 9.82 -2.19 -15.71
CA ARG A 338 9.14 -1.69 -14.51
C ARG A 338 10.12 -0.88 -13.65
N PRO A 339 9.76 0.37 -13.28
CA PRO A 339 10.51 1.14 -12.28
C PRO A 339 10.52 0.50 -10.88
N SER A 340 9.46 -0.23 -10.53
CA SER A 340 9.31 -0.95 -9.27
C SER A 340 8.48 -2.23 -9.46
N GLU A 341 8.79 -3.24 -8.65
CA GLU A 341 8.11 -4.53 -8.67
C GLU A 341 6.91 -4.60 -7.71
N MET A 342 6.80 -3.69 -6.73
CA MET A 342 5.68 -3.67 -5.80
C MET A 342 4.38 -3.30 -6.52
N SER A 343 3.43 -4.24 -6.62
CA SER A 343 2.17 -4.05 -7.37
C SER A 343 0.99 -3.59 -6.53
N VAL A 344 1.18 -3.41 -5.21
CA VAL A 344 0.14 -3.03 -4.25
C VAL A 344 0.49 -1.67 -3.65
N ASP A 345 -0.36 -0.69 -3.90
CA ASP A 345 -0.26 0.71 -3.46
C ASP A 345 -0.94 0.98 -2.11
N GLU A 346 -1.96 0.19 -1.79
CA GLU A 346 -2.62 0.18 -0.49
C GLU A 346 -2.52 -1.23 0.09
N VAL A 347 -1.70 -1.40 1.14
CA VAL A 347 -1.48 -2.72 1.74
C VAL A 347 -2.38 -2.85 2.95
N CYS A 348 -3.43 -3.64 2.81
CA CYS A 348 -4.46 -3.85 3.83
C CYS A 348 -4.24 -5.13 4.62
N TYR A 349 -3.74 -6.17 3.96
CA TYR A 349 -3.48 -7.46 4.59
C TYR A 349 -2.12 -8.02 4.19
N LEU A 350 -1.48 -8.66 5.16
CA LEU A 350 -0.24 -9.41 5.00
C LEU A 350 -0.48 -10.86 5.44
N THR A 351 -0.31 -11.82 4.52
CA THR A 351 -0.49 -13.25 4.81
C THR A 351 0.81 -14.00 4.52
N PRO A 352 1.45 -14.62 5.53
CA PRO A 352 2.65 -15.41 5.28
C PRO A 352 2.31 -16.74 4.60
N SER A 353 3.26 -17.28 3.84
CA SER A 353 3.25 -18.69 3.44
C SER A 353 3.39 -19.59 4.68
N ALA A 354 2.96 -20.85 4.55
CA ALA A 354 3.03 -21.81 5.65
C ALA A 354 4.47 -22.08 6.12
N ASP A 355 5.46 -22.02 5.21
CA ASP A 355 6.88 -22.13 5.53
C ASP A 355 7.48 -20.82 6.09
N GLY A 356 6.73 -19.71 6.05
CA GLY A 356 7.13 -18.37 6.46
C GLY A 356 8.26 -17.75 5.64
N LYS A 357 8.52 -18.24 4.42
CA LYS A 357 9.53 -17.70 3.51
C LYS A 357 9.00 -16.65 2.54
N ARG A 358 7.69 -16.66 2.31
CA ARG A 358 7.00 -15.71 1.44
C ARG A 358 5.95 -14.95 2.24
N LEU A 359 5.73 -13.71 1.84
CA LEU A 359 4.70 -12.84 2.39
C LEU A 359 3.84 -12.29 1.27
N TYR A 360 2.54 -12.52 1.36
CA TYR A 360 1.58 -12.00 0.40
C TYR A 360 0.99 -10.69 0.93
N ALA A 361 1.14 -9.62 0.16
CA ALA A 361 0.49 -8.34 0.39
C ALA A 361 -0.70 -8.22 -0.55
N ILE A 362 -1.87 -7.84 -0.01
CA ILE A 362 -3.06 -7.52 -0.80
C ILE A 362 -3.67 -6.20 -0.33
N ASN A 363 -4.42 -5.55 -1.22
CA ASN A 363 -5.32 -4.47 -0.84
C ASN A 363 -6.59 -5.05 -0.20
N HIS A 364 -7.72 -4.34 -0.30
CA HIS A 364 -8.96 -4.76 0.33
C HIS A 364 -10.11 -4.93 -0.66
N GLY A 365 -11.12 -5.63 -0.18
CA GLY A 365 -12.45 -5.71 -0.74
C GLY A 365 -13.45 -5.19 0.30
N PRO A 366 -14.64 -5.78 0.42
CA PRO A 366 -15.66 -5.34 1.36
C PRO A 366 -15.15 -5.35 2.80
N THR A 367 -15.29 -4.21 3.47
CA THR A 367 -15.00 -3.99 4.89
C THR A 367 -16.13 -3.18 5.51
N SER A 368 -16.32 -3.34 6.81
CA SER A 368 -17.36 -2.63 7.58
C SER A 368 -16.81 -1.62 8.58
N PHE A 369 -15.55 -1.75 8.97
CA PHE A 369 -14.93 -0.89 9.99
C PHE A 369 -13.46 -0.59 9.76
N ARG A 370 -12.78 -1.25 8.80
CA ARG A 370 -11.35 -1.04 8.57
C ARG A 370 -11.11 0.09 7.58
N PHE A 371 -9.89 0.63 7.60
CA PHE A 371 -9.33 1.47 6.53
C PHE A 371 -10.07 2.81 6.32
N GLY A 372 -10.64 3.37 7.38
CA GLY A 372 -11.26 4.69 7.37
C GLY A 372 -12.60 4.81 6.65
N PHE A 373 -13.27 3.68 6.33
CA PHE A 373 -14.54 3.73 5.60
C PHE A 373 -15.73 4.03 6.53
N PRO A 374 -16.55 5.06 6.22
CA PRO A 374 -17.79 5.33 6.94
C PRO A 374 -18.85 4.26 6.63
N GLU A 375 -19.84 4.13 7.52
CA GLU A 375 -21.01 3.27 7.29
C GLU A 375 -21.62 3.54 5.89
N GLY A 376 -21.66 2.50 5.04
CA GLY A 376 -22.32 2.52 3.74
C GLY A 376 -21.40 2.51 2.50
N TYR A 377 -20.08 2.58 2.65
CA TYR A 377 -19.15 2.21 1.58
C TYR A 377 -18.86 0.71 1.63
N ASN A 378 -18.96 0.01 0.49
CA ASN A 378 -19.04 -1.45 0.51
C ASN A 378 -17.82 -2.18 -0.10
N GLY A 379 -16.80 -1.48 -0.63
CA GLY A 379 -15.54 -2.08 -1.11
C GLY A 379 -15.62 -3.09 -2.27
N TYR A 380 -16.81 -3.35 -2.83
CA TYR A 380 -17.01 -4.36 -3.89
C TYR A 380 -16.50 -3.93 -5.27
N ASP A 381 -16.24 -2.65 -5.48
CA ASP A 381 -15.84 -2.05 -6.75
C ASP A 381 -14.33 -1.82 -6.89
N ILE A 382 -13.56 -2.27 -5.90
CA ILE A 382 -12.12 -2.05 -5.84
C ILE A 382 -11.38 -3.13 -6.65
N PRO A 383 -10.55 -2.76 -7.65
CA PRO A 383 -9.70 -3.70 -8.34
C PRO A 383 -8.73 -4.38 -7.38
N GLY A 384 -8.70 -5.71 -7.37
CA GLY A 384 -7.83 -6.50 -6.52
C GLY A 384 -6.38 -6.44 -6.98
N LYS A 385 -5.47 -6.34 -6.01
CA LYS A 385 -4.02 -6.28 -6.24
C LYS A 385 -3.33 -7.21 -5.24
N ALA A 386 -2.35 -7.96 -5.72
CA ALA A 386 -1.59 -8.89 -4.90
C ALA A 386 -0.10 -8.89 -5.29
N ALA A 387 0.76 -8.89 -4.28
CA ALA A 387 2.20 -9.06 -4.42
C ALA A 387 2.69 -10.18 -3.50
N CYS A 388 3.68 -10.94 -3.96
CA CYS A 388 4.39 -11.93 -3.16
C CYS A 388 5.82 -11.44 -2.94
N ILE A 389 6.25 -11.38 -1.69
CA ILE A 389 7.57 -10.94 -1.25
C ILE A 389 8.31 -12.18 -0.77
N ASP A 390 9.45 -12.47 -1.38
CA ASP A 390 10.41 -13.44 -0.87
C ASP A 390 11.20 -12.79 0.27
N ILE A 391 11.03 -13.26 1.49
CA ILE A 391 11.56 -12.61 2.70
C ILE A 391 13.09 -12.66 2.74
N GLU A 392 13.70 -13.74 2.24
CA GLU A 392 15.15 -13.93 2.26
C GLU A 392 15.87 -13.03 1.25
N THR A 393 15.32 -12.92 0.04
CA THR A 393 15.94 -12.21 -1.08
C THR A 393 15.39 -10.81 -1.29
N ASP A 394 14.29 -10.45 -0.61
CA ASP A 394 13.57 -9.19 -0.75
C ASP A 394 13.03 -8.95 -2.17
N ARG A 395 12.89 -10.02 -2.95
CA ARG A 395 12.35 -9.98 -4.31
C ARG A 395 10.83 -9.96 -4.25
N ILE A 396 10.23 -9.13 -5.09
CA ILE A 396 8.77 -8.98 -5.18
C ILE A 396 8.30 -9.48 -6.53
N LYS A 397 7.16 -10.17 -6.53
CA LYS A 397 6.47 -10.62 -7.73
C LYS A 397 5.01 -10.18 -7.67
N ASP A 398 4.51 -9.56 -8.73
CA ASP A 398 3.08 -9.35 -8.92
C ASP A 398 2.38 -10.70 -9.13
N VAL A 399 1.47 -11.04 -8.22
CA VAL A 399 0.69 -12.29 -8.24
C VAL A 399 -0.80 -12.03 -8.43
N THR A 400 -1.17 -10.81 -8.82
CA THR A 400 -2.54 -10.45 -9.20
C THR A 400 -2.96 -11.31 -10.39
N PRO A 401 -4.03 -12.13 -10.29
CA PRO A 401 -4.50 -12.94 -11.40
C PRO A 401 -4.99 -12.02 -12.52
N HIS A 402 -4.48 -12.19 -13.74
CA HIS A 402 -4.91 -11.40 -14.88
C HIS A 402 -4.56 -12.11 -16.21
N PRO A 403 -5.47 -12.12 -17.21
CA PRO A 403 -6.84 -11.65 -17.13
C PRO A 403 -7.73 -12.61 -16.32
N VAL A 404 -8.77 -12.08 -15.70
CA VAL A 404 -9.88 -12.84 -15.11
C VAL A 404 -11.18 -12.32 -15.72
N TYR A 405 -12.08 -13.21 -16.14
CA TYR A 405 -13.39 -12.82 -16.68
C TYR A 405 -14.49 -13.11 -15.67
N ALA A 406 -15.21 -12.09 -15.22
CA ALA A 406 -16.23 -12.22 -14.19
C ALA A 406 -17.33 -13.25 -14.52
N ALA A 407 -17.84 -13.93 -13.49
CA ALA A 407 -18.99 -14.84 -13.59
C ALA A 407 -20.27 -14.15 -13.09
N CYS A 408 -20.17 -13.20 -12.16
CA CYS A 408 -21.31 -12.39 -11.74
C CYS A 408 -21.44 -11.09 -12.55
N ASP A 409 -22.69 -10.63 -12.74
CA ASP A 409 -23.00 -9.45 -13.57
C ASP A 409 -22.40 -8.16 -13.01
N MET A 410 -22.33 -8.02 -11.68
CA MET A 410 -21.75 -6.86 -11.02
C MET A 410 -20.27 -6.68 -11.41
N THR A 411 -19.47 -7.73 -11.23
CA THR A 411 -18.04 -7.70 -11.58
C THR A 411 -17.85 -7.61 -13.09
N ALA A 412 -18.72 -8.23 -13.90
CA ALA A 412 -18.68 -8.06 -15.35
C ALA A 412 -18.87 -6.59 -15.77
N GLY A 413 -19.79 -5.86 -15.13
CA GLY A 413 -19.97 -4.42 -15.34
C GLY A 413 -18.75 -3.58 -14.96
N LEU A 414 -18.10 -3.92 -13.84
CA LEU A 414 -16.84 -3.28 -13.43
C LEU A 414 -15.71 -3.56 -14.43
N GLN A 415 -15.58 -4.79 -14.91
CA GLN A 415 -14.55 -5.17 -15.87
C GLN A 415 -14.70 -4.48 -17.23
N GLN A 416 -15.90 -4.08 -17.62
CA GLN A 416 -16.11 -3.26 -18.82
C GLN A 416 -15.49 -1.86 -18.68
N SER A 417 -15.45 -1.32 -17.46
CA SER A 417 -14.95 0.03 -17.18
C SER A 417 -13.46 0.05 -16.84
N TYR A 418 -12.98 -0.99 -16.15
CA TYR A 418 -11.64 -0.99 -15.53
C TYR A 418 -10.71 -2.08 -16.09
N GLY A 419 -11.21 -3.01 -16.91
CA GLY A 419 -10.44 -4.13 -17.46
C GLY A 419 -10.66 -5.45 -16.71
N SER A 420 -10.15 -6.55 -17.26
CA SER A 420 -10.32 -7.92 -16.78
C SER A 420 -9.50 -8.25 -15.52
N TYR A 421 -9.63 -7.41 -14.49
CA TYR A 421 -9.02 -7.58 -13.17
C TYR A 421 -9.94 -8.35 -12.22
N PRO A 422 -9.39 -9.00 -11.18
CA PRO A 422 -10.17 -9.39 -10.01
C PRO A 422 -10.70 -8.13 -9.33
N PHE A 423 -11.85 -8.23 -8.65
CA PHE A 423 -12.40 -7.16 -7.83
C PHE A 423 -12.64 -7.69 -6.43
N ALA A 424 -12.73 -6.77 -5.46
CA ALA A 424 -13.20 -7.07 -4.11
C ALA A 424 -12.38 -8.16 -3.40
N VAL A 425 -11.05 -8.17 -3.55
CA VAL A 425 -10.21 -9.22 -2.94
C VAL A 425 -10.19 -9.11 -1.42
N THR A 426 -10.50 -10.20 -0.73
CA THR A 426 -10.67 -10.20 0.75
C THR A 426 -9.54 -10.93 1.46
N SER A 427 -8.98 -11.94 0.81
CA SER A 427 -8.01 -12.86 1.42
C SER A 427 -7.21 -13.61 0.36
N ILE A 428 -6.04 -14.10 0.76
CA ILE A 428 -5.13 -14.88 -0.08
C ILE A 428 -4.49 -15.99 0.74
N ALA A 429 -4.37 -17.19 0.18
CA ALA A 429 -3.74 -18.33 0.82
C ALA A 429 -2.92 -19.15 -0.19
N GLU A 430 -1.64 -19.34 0.09
CA GLU A 430 -0.77 -20.24 -0.67
C GLU A 430 -0.98 -21.69 -0.21
N ASN A 431 -1.07 -22.62 -1.15
CA ASN A 431 -1.10 -24.04 -0.81
C ASN A 431 0.25 -24.46 -0.17
N PRO A 432 0.23 -25.01 1.06
CA PRO A 432 1.45 -25.32 1.81
C PRO A 432 2.30 -26.44 1.18
N ALA A 433 1.71 -27.28 0.33
CA ALA A 433 2.38 -28.42 -0.29
C ALA A 433 2.81 -28.13 -1.75
N ASP A 434 2.12 -27.23 -2.44
CA ASP A 434 2.50 -26.74 -3.77
C ASP A 434 2.36 -25.22 -3.86
N THR A 435 3.48 -24.54 -3.67
CA THR A 435 3.61 -23.07 -3.65
C THR A 435 3.23 -22.40 -4.98
N SER A 436 3.10 -23.17 -6.05
CA SER A 436 2.60 -22.63 -7.31
C SER A 436 1.09 -22.44 -7.31
N ILE A 437 0.36 -23.05 -6.36
CA ILE A 437 -1.08 -22.94 -6.21
C ILE A 437 -1.41 -21.89 -5.16
N VAL A 438 -2.19 -20.87 -5.55
CA VAL A 438 -2.65 -19.80 -4.66
C VAL A 438 -4.14 -19.59 -4.81
N PHE A 439 -4.85 -19.53 -3.67
CA PHE A 439 -6.27 -19.25 -3.56
C PHE A 439 -6.50 -17.78 -3.20
N ILE A 440 -7.47 -17.14 -3.84
CA ILE A 440 -7.80 -15.71 -3.62
C ILE A 440 -9.32 -15.59 -3.41
N GLY A 441 -9.72 -15.13 -2.24
CA GLY A 441 -11.11 -14.87 -1.89
C GLY A 441 -11.56 -13.53 -2.48
N THR A 442 -12.80 -13.47 -2.98
CA THR A 442 -13.40 -12.24 -3.49
C THR A 442 -14.76 -11.99 -2.86
N GLY A 443 -15.14 -10.73 -2.74
CA GLY A 443 -16.45 -10.32 -2.25
C GLY A 443 -17.59 -10.53 -3.25
N ASN A 444 -17.35 -10.90 -4.51
CA ASN A 444 -18.44 -10.95 -5.48
C ASN A 444 -18.34 -12.05 -6.53
N ASP A 445 -17.18 -12.67 -6.73
CA ASP A 445 -16.96 -13.60 -7.84
C ASP A 445 -16.39 -14.96 -7.40
N GLY A 446 -16.54 -15.27 -6.11
CA GLY A 446 -16.21 -16.54 -5.48
C GLY A 446 -14.75 -16.64 -5.04
N LEU A 447 -14.26 -17.88 -5.00
CA LEU A 447 -12.87 -18.20 -4.67
C LEU A 447 -12.10 -18.47 -5.96
N TYR A 448 -11.08 -17.68 -6.25
CA TYR A 448 -10.19 -17.95 -7.38
C TYR A 448 -9.09 -18.91 -6.99
N MET A 449 -8.68 -19.73 -7.94
CA MET A 449 -7.45 -20.51 -7.88
C MET A 449 -6.51 -20.02 -8.98
N THR A 450 -5.23 -19.91 -8.65
CA THR A 450 -4.17 -19.62 -9.61
C THR A 450 -3.12 -20.71 -9.58
N HIS A 451 -2.48 -20.95 -10.73
CA HIS A 451 -1.31 -21.79 -10.85
C HIS A 451 -0.16 -20.97 -11.46
N SER A 452 0.96 -20.87 -10.74
CA SER A 452 2.13 -20.08 -11.11
C SER A 452 1.81 -18.59 -11.40
N GLY A 453 0.78 -18.05 -10.74
CA GLY A 453 0.30 -16.67 -10.92
C GLY A 453 -0.66 -16.47 -12.10
N LYS A 454 -1.08 -17.54 -12.77
CA LYS A 454 -2.11 -17.50 -13.83
C LYS A 454 -3.44 -18.00 -13.28
N PHE A 455 -4.54 -17.36 -13.65
CA PHE A 455 -5.88 -17.81 -13.29
C PHE A 455 -6.14 -19.23 -13.82
N ALA A 456 -6.43 -20.17 -12.91
CA ALA A 456 -6.68 -21.58 -13.22
C ALA A 456 -8.18 -21.91 -13.21
N GLY A 457 -8.96 -21.22 -12.38
CA GLY A 457 -10.40 -21.40 -12.30
C GLY A 457 -10.98 -20.73 -11.07
N ARG A 458 -12.25 -21.01 -10.78
CA ARG A 458 -12.92 -20.50 -9.58
C ARG A 458 -13.90 -21.48 -8.98
N TYR A 459 -14.21 -21.26 -7.70
CA TYR A 459 -15.26 -21.94 -6.99
C TYR A 459 -16.48 -21.01 -6.84
N THR A 460 -17.63 -21.53 -7.25
CA THR A 460 -18.97 -20.92 -7.11
C THR A 460 -19.94 -21.99 -6.63
N SER A 461 -21.25 -21.72 -6.66
CA SER A 461 -22.27 -22.73 -6.38
C SER A 461 -22.26 -23.95 -7.30
N SER A 462 -21.52 -23.92 -8.43
CA SER A 462 -21.40 -25.06 -9.35
C SER A 462 -20.52 -26.20 -8.83
N ASN A 463 -19.51 -25.87 -8.01
CA ASN A 463 -18.44 -26.77 -7.57
C ASN A 463 -18.06 -26.58 -6.10
N SER A 464 -18.78 -25.74 -5.35
CA SER A 464 -18.63 -25.55 -3.91
C SER A 464 -19.97 -25.24 -3.24
N PRO A 465 -20.05 -25.31 -1.90
CA PRO A 465 -21.25 -24.93 -1.14
C PRO A 465 -21.61 -23.44 -1.19
N LEU A 466 -20.76 -22.57 -1.76
CA LEU A 466 -20.97 -21.13 -1.86
C LEU A 466 -22.35 -20.80 -2.44
N LYS A 467 -22.98 -19.74 -1.93
CA LYS A 467 -24.29 -19.27 -2.38
C LYS A 467 -24.20 -17.93 -3.11
N PRO A 468 -25.04 -17.72 -4.14
CA PRO A 468 -25.07 -16.46 -4.85
C PRO A 468 -25.86 -15.40 -4.06
N VAL A 469 -25.15 -14.50 -3.38
CA VAL A 469 -25.68 -13.31 -2.68
C VAL A 469 -25.01 -12.08 -3.29
N TRP A 470 -25.65 -11.48 -4.30
CA TRP A 470 -25.04 -10.44 -5.16
C TRP A 470 -23.70 -10.85 -5.82
N GLY A 471 -23.52 -12.14 -6.02
CA GLY A 471 -22.24 -12.74 -6.38
C GLY A 471 -21.92 -13.92 -5.45
N TRP A 472 -20.70 -14.45 -5.45
CA TRP A 472 -20.29 -15.43 -4.44
C TRP A 472 -19.26 -14.78 -3.53
N ILE A 473 -19.62 -14.60 -2.27
CA ILE A 473 -18.78 -13.89 -1.30
C ILE A 473 -17.86 -14.89 -0.59
N VAL A 474 -16.58 -14.56 -0.51
CA VAL A 474 -15.58 -15.24 0.30
C VAL A 474 -14.88 -14.17 1.12
N TYR A 475 -14.93 -14.25 2.44
CA TYR A 475 -14.35 -13.25 3.34
C TYR A 475 -12.95 -13.60 3.83
N SER A 476 -12.70 -14.88 4.17
CA SER A 476 -11.41 -15.29 4.71
C SER A 476 -11.03 -16.71 4.27
N LEU A 477 -9.72 -16.94 4.16
CA LEU A 477 -9.10 -18.19 3.80
C LEU A 477 -7.97 -18.52 4.77
N ALA A 478 -7.83 -19.78 5.17
CA ALA A 478 -6.64 -20.26 5.87
C ALA A 478 -6.42 -21.75 5.60
N PHE A 479 -5.16 -22.17 5.54
CA PHE A 479 -4.82 -23.59 5.59
C PHE A 479 -4.63 -24.03 7.03
N ASP A 480 -5.22 -25.16 7.40
CA ASP A 480 -4.88 -25.82 8.65
C ASP A 480 -3.53 -26.57 8.56
N LYS A 481 -3.12 -27.18 9.68
CA LYS A 481 -1.88 -27.94 9.76
C LYS A 481 -1.87 -29.22 8.91
N GLY A 482 -3.05 -29.76 8.55
CA GLY A 482 -3.17 -30.91 7.65
C GLY A 482 -3.02 -30.54 6.18
N GLY A 483 -3.29 -29.28 5.85
CA GLY A 483 -3.34 -28.76 4.49
C GLY A 483 -4.76 -28.70 3.94
N ASN A 484 -5.80 -28.74 4.78
CA ASN A 484 -7.15 -28.44 4.33
C ASN A 484 -7.37 -26.93 4.27
N LEU A 485 -8.14 -26.48 3.28
CA LEU A 485 -8.44 -25.06 3.08
C LEU A 485 -9.77 -24.70 3.75
N TRP A 486 -9.70 -23.88 4.78
CA TRP A 486 -10.84 -23.31 5.50
C TRP A 486 -11.29 -22.02 4.82
N VAL A 487 -12.59 -21.88 4.59
CA VAL A 487 -13.21 -20.77 3.87
C VAL A 487 -14.39 -20.24 4.69
N VAL A 488 -14.37 -18.93 4.98
CA VAL A 488 -15.51 -18.21 5.55
C VAL A 488 -16.21 -17.44 4.43
N SER A 489 -17.52 -17.68 4.29
CA SER A 489 -18.44 -17.05 3.35
C SER A 489 -19.48 -16.24 4.11
N ASN A 490 -20.39 -15.57 3.40
CA ASN A 490 -21.55 -14.92 4.01
C ASN A 490 -22.71 -15.89 4.28
N HIS A 491 -23.61 -15.47 5.18
CA HIS A 491 -24.86 -16.14 5.51
C HIS A 491 -26.06 -15.26 5.10
N ASP A 492 -26.98 -15.75 4.26
CA ASP A 492 -28.14 -14.96 3.80
C ASP A 492 -29.51 -15.35 4.40
N ASN A 493 -29.69 -16.57 4.97
CA ASN A 493 -31.05 -17.08 5.30
C ASN A 493 -31.26 -17.73 6.70
N TYR A 494 -30.50 -17.37 7.73
CA TYR A 494 -30.45 -18.01 9.07
C TYR A 494 -30.41 -19.57 9.18
N THR A 495 -30.31 -20.33 8.09
CA THR A 495 -30.29 -21.81 8.09
C THR A 495 -29.04 -22.47 7.51
N ASP A 496 -28.07 -21.71 6.97
CA ASP A 496 -26.97 -22.22 6.15
C ASP A 496 -25.61 -21.92 6.81
N GLN A 497 -24.69 -22.88 6.85
CA GLN A 497 -23.41 -22.68 7.52
C GLN A 497 -22.44 -21.84 6.67
N ALA A 498 -21.87 -20.81 7.28
CA ALA A 498 -20.96 -19.86 6.65
C ALA A 498 -19.51 -20.34 6.56
N LEU A 499 -19.20 -21.45 7.23
CA LEU A 499 -17.88 -22.07 7.27
C LEU A 499 -17.87 -23.33 6.42
N MET A 500 -16.86 -23.47 5.57
CA MET A 500 -16.66 -24.66 4.75
C MET A 500 -15.17 -24.99 4.61
N VAL A 501 -14.87 -26.27 4.38
CA VAL A 501 -13.51 -26.79 4.30
C VAL A 501 -13.35 -27.63 3.04
N LEU A 502 -12.33 -27.33 2.24
CA LEU A 502 -11.90 -28.15 1.12
C LEU A 502 -10.78 -29.09 1.60
N PRO A 503 -10.99 -30.42 1.59
CA PRO A 503 -9.98 -31.39 2.02
C PRO A 503 -8.70 -31.27 1.19
N LYS A 504 -7.56 -31.50 1.83
CA LYS A 504 -6.22 -31.37 1.25
C LYS A 504 -6.08 -31.99 -0.14
N GLU A 505 -6.57 -33.22 -0.34
CA GLU A 505 -6.45 -33.96 -1.60
C GLU A 505 -7.12 -33.24 -2.77
N LYS A 506 -8.09 -32.37 -2.47
CA LYS A 506 -8.87 -31.61 -3.44
C LYS A 506 -8.27 -30.25 -3.74
N THR A 507 -7.35 -29.76 -2.91
CA THR A 507 -6.69 -28.45 -3.08
C THR A 507 -5.68 -28.42 -4.22
N PHE A 508 -5.40 -29.57 -4.84
CA PHE A 508 -4.53 -29.72 -6.01
C PHE A 508 -5.30 -29.85 -7.32
N LEU A 509 -6.62 -30.08 -7.26
CA LEU A 509 -7.45 -30.28 -8.44
C LEU A 509 -7.84 -28.95 -9.04
N ASP A 510 -7.89 -28.89 -10.37
CA ASP A 510 -8.46 -27.74 -11.05
C ASP A 510 -9.92 -27.55 -10.60
N PRO A 511 -10.42 -26.31 -10.46
CA PRO A 511 -11.75 -26.08 -9.88
C PRO A 511 -12.89 -26.76 -10.64
N GLU A 512 -12.73 -27.04 -11.95
CA GLU A 512 -13.71 -27.75 -12.76
C GLU A 512 -13.86 -29.24 -12.40
N GLU A 513 -12.85 -29.84 -11.77
CA GLU A 513 -12.85 -31.24 -11.34
C GLU A 513 -13.46 -31.44 -9.93
N VAL A 514 -13.51 -30.36 -9.14
CA VAL A 514 -14.06 -30.36 -7.79
C VAL A 514 -15.58 -30.30 -7.85
N LYS A 515 -16.26 -31.06 -6.99
CA LYS A 515 -17.72 -31.10 -6.86
C LYS A 515 -18.14 -30.51 -5.53
N VAL A 516 -19.39 -30.03 -5.47
CA VAL A 516 -19.99 -29.55 -4.20
C VAL A 516 -19.87 -30.59 -3.08
N SER A 517 -20.00 -31.88 -3.39
CA SER A 517 -19.89 -32.99 -2.42
C SER A 517 -18.46 -33.29 -1.93
N ASP A 518 -17.43 -32.70 -2.55
CA ASP A 518 -16.05 -32.83 -2.09
C ASP A 518 -15.74 -31.89 -0.90
N TRP A 519 -16.59 -30.90 -0.66
CA TRP A 519 -16.46 -29.95 0.43
C TRP A 519 -17.13 -30.47 1.70
N ILE A 520 -16.53 -30.14 2.85
CA ILE A 520 -17.08 -30.39 4.17
C ILE A 520 -17.63 -29.08 4.71
N VAL A 521 -18.82 -29.12 5.31
CA VAL A 521 -19.45 -27.97 5.97
C VAL A 521 -19.54 -28.28 7.46
N PRO A 522 -18.63 -27.75 8.30
CA PRO A 522 -18.57 -28.09 9.71
C PRO A 522 -19.78 -27.56 10.50
N ALA A 523 -20.16 -28.29 11.55
CA ALA A 523 -21.29 -27.95 12.41
C ALA A 523 -21.00 -26.78 13.40
N ALA A 524 -20.63 -25.63 12.88
CA ALA A 524 -20.49 -24.39 13.64
C ALA A 524 -21.86 -23.72 13.86
N GLU A 525 -22.68 -24.30 14.75
CA GLU A 525 -24.05 -23.81 15.00
C GLU A 525 -24.08 -22.33 15.39
N GLY A 526 -24.95 -21.56 14.72
CA GLY A 526 -25.17 -20.14 14.98
C GLY A 526 -24.11 -19.20 14.39
N TYR A 527 -23.00 -19.71 13.86
CA TYR A 527 -21.98 -18.88 13.24
C TYR A 527 -22.44 -18.36 11.87
N LEU A 528 -22.43 -17.04 11.71
CA LEU A 528 -22.96 -16.40 10.50
C LEU A 528 -21.90 -16.05 9.45
N GLY A 529 -20.63 -15.84 9.81
CA GLY A 529 -19.58 -15.45 8.87
C GLY A 529 -19.85 -14.13 8.13
N ASP A 530 -18.98 -13.13 8.35
CA ASP A 530 -19.19 -11.81 7.76
C ASP A 530 -17.87 -11.14 7.34
N MET A 531 -17.96 -9.93 6.79
CA MET A 531 -16.81 -9.11 6.40
C MET A 531 -15.78 -9.00 7.52
N ASP A 532 -14.55 -8.68 7.13
CA ASP A 532 -13.42 -8.49 8.04
C ASP A 532 -13.04 -9.74 8.85
N SER A 533 -13.53 -10.91 8.42
CA SER A 533 -13.24 -12.20 9.04
C SER A 533 -11.73 -12.49 9.15
N LYS A 534 -11.31 -13.10 10.25
CA LYS A 534 -9.94 -13.60 10.47
C LYS A 534 -9.97 -15.03 10.96
N ILE A 535 -9.18 -15.91 10.35
CA ILE A 535 -8.99 -17.29 10.80
C ILE A 535 -7.57 -17.41 11.38
N LEU A 536 -7.47 -17.67 12.68
CA LEU A 536 -6.20 -18.00 13.35
C LEU A 536 -6.12 -19.52 13.57
N VAL A 537 -5.23 -20.17 12.83
CA VAL A 537 -4.84 -21.57 13.10
C VAL A 537 -3.70 -21.57 14.12
N CYS A 538 -3.97 -21.99 15.35
CA CYS A 538 -2.95 -21.98 16.41
C CYS A 538 -1.86 -23.03 16.14
N ARG A 539 -0.60 -22.64 16.28
CA ARG A 539 0.61 -23.45 16.12
C ARG A 539 0.86 -24.36 17.33
N ARG A 540 0.59 -23.90 18.55
CA ARG A 540 0.90 -24.61 19.81
C ARG A 540 -0.23 -25.47 20.35
N SER A 541 -1.45 -25.33 19.82
CA SER A 541 -2.64 -26.09 20.26
C SER A 541 -3.44 -26.60 19.04
N PRO A 542 -4.40 -27.54 19.22
CA PRO A 542 -5.32 -27.97 18.17
C PRO A 542 -6.52 -27.00 18.02
N MET A 543 -6.28 -25.71 18.25
CA MET A 543 -7.33 -24.69 18.21
C MET A 543 -7.30 -23.93 16.88
N VAL A 544 -8.49 -23.64 16.37
CA VAL A 544 -8.72 -22.64 15.32
C VAL A 544 -9.68 -21.61 15.90
N PHE A 545 -9.36 -20.33 15.75
CA PHE A 545 -10.23 -19.22 16.15
C PHE A 545 -10.67 -18.42 14.93
N ILE A 546 -11.92 -18.00 14.92
CA ILE A 546 -12.48 -17.17 13.86
C ILE A 546 -13.16 -15.94 14.49
N THR A 547 -12.87 -14.76 13.98
CA THR A 547 -13.53 -13.50 14.33
C THR A 547 -14.09 -12.85 13.06
N ASP A 548 -15.05 -11.94 13.19
CA ASP A 548 -15.61 -11.15 12.09
C ASP A 548 -16.18 -9.81 12.61
N LYS A 549 -16.89 -9.07 11.76
CA LYS A 549 -17.45 -7.75 12.12
C LYS A 549 -18.60 -7.76 13.13
N LEU A 550 -19.21 -8.90 13.42
CA LEU A 550 -20.45 -8.95 14.18
C LEU A 550 -20.17 -8.82 15.67
N LYS A 551 -20.62 -7.72 16.27
CA LYS A 551 -20.52 -7.45 17.71
C LYS A 551 -21.21 -8.50 18.59
N SER A 552 -22.18 -9.22 18.03
CA SER A 552 -22.88 -10.34 18.68
C SER A 552 -22.16 -11.68 18.57
N GLN A 553 -21.06 -11.76 17.82
CA GLN A 553 -20.25 -12.97 17.58
C GLN A 553 -18.76 -12.63 17.71
N ILE A 554 -18.31 -12.48 18.94
CA ILE A 554 -16.98 -12.00 19.28
C ILE A 554 -15.89 -12.98 18.83
N LEU A 555 -16.14 -14.28 19.01
CA LEU A 555 -15.16 -15.32 18.75
C LEU A 555 -15.83 -16.67 18.52
N LEU A 556 -15.55 -17.32 17.40
CA LEU A 556 -15.80 -18.74 17.21
C LEU A 556 -14.53 -19.51 17.56
N ALA A 557 -14.60 -20.40 18.55
CA ALA A 557 -13.53 -21.32 18.90
C ALA A 557 -13.83 -22.71 18.33
N CYS A 558 -12.86 -23.31 17.64
CA CYS A 558 -12.90 -24.68 17.17
C CYS A 558 -11.72 -25.47 17.77
N HIS A 559 -12.00 -26.65 18.31
CA HIS A 559 -10.99 -27.61 18.70
C HIS A 559 -11.01 -28.78 17.72
N THR A 560 -9.94 -28.94 16.94
CA THR A 560 -9.90 -29.83 15.77
C THR A 560 -9.57 -31.29 16.10
N ALA A 561 -9.77 -31.67 17.36
CA ALA A 561 -9.27 -32.90 18.04
C ALA A 561 -7.80 -33.34 17.76
N GLY A 562 -7.00 -32.53 17.06
CA GLY A 562 -5.69 -32.93 16.53
C GLY A 562 -5.77 -33.86 15.30
N THR A 563 -6.93 -33.97 14.66
CA THR A 563 -7.30 -34.94 13.62
C THR A 563 -7.67 -34.22 12.32
N PRO A 564 -6.71 -33.60 11.61
CA PRO A 564 -7.03 -32.82 10.41
C PRO A 564 -7.66 -33.65 9.27
N ASP A 565 -7.52 -34.98 9.29
CA ASP A 565 -8.13 -35.87 8.30
C ASP A 565 -9.60 -36.22 8.61
N ASP A 566 -10.10 -35.86 9.81
CA ASP A 566 -11.48 -36.09 10.24
C ASP A 566 -12.10 -34.81 10.83
N ILE A 567 -12.57 -33.92 9.97
CA ILE A 567 -13.21 -32.66 10.39
C ILE A 567 -14.57 -32.91 11.11
N THR A 568 -15.10 -34.15 11.11
CA THR A 568 -16.41 -34.43 11.69
C THR A 568 -16.38 -34.55 13.21
N ASP A 569 -15.20 -34.67 13.82
CA ASP A 569 -15.02 -34.68 15.27
C ASP A 569 -14.66 -33.30 15.87
N ASP A 570 -14.51 -32.29 15.02
CA ASP A 570 -14.30 -30.90 15.40
C ASP A 570 -15.43 -30.39 16.30
N ARG A 571 -15.05 -29.71 17.38
CA ARG A 571 -15.99 -29.13 18.36
C ARG A 571 -15.94 -27.63 18.29
N PHE A 572 -17.12 -27.00 18.24
CA PHE A 572 -17.26 -25.55 18.10
C PHE A 572 -17.88 -24.94 19.36
N ARG A 573 -17.47 -23.70 19.68
CA ARG A 573 -18.12 -22.84 20.66
C ARG A 573 -18.10 -21.40 20.17
N LEU A 574 -19.30 -20.82 20.03
CA LEU A 574 -19.48 -19.41 19.70
C LEU A 574 -19.56 -18.58 20.99
N TYR A 575 -18.82 -17.49 21.04
CA TYR A 575 -18.82 -16.52 22.13
C TYR A 575 -19.49 -15.23 21.68
N ASP A 576 -20.58 -14.87 22.33
CA ASP A 576 -21.23 -13.55 22.24
C ASP A 576 -20.76 -12.59 23.35
N CYS A 577 -20.12 -13.14 24.39
CA CYS A 577 -19.48 -12.41 25.47
C CYS A 577 -18.31 -13.20 26.07
N ILE A 578 -17.30 -12.50 26.61
CA ILE A 578 -16.17 -13.09 27.34
C ILE A 578 -15.95 -12.28 28.62
N THR A 579 -15.70 -12.92 29.75
CA THR A 579 -15.43 -12.23 31.03
C THR A 579 -13.93 -11.98 31.22
N ASP A 580 -13.55 -10.80 31.73
CA ASP A 580 -12.17 -10.47 32.08
C ASP A 580 -11.81 -10.85 33.53
N GLN A 581 -10.54 -10.61 33.91
CA GLN A 581 -10.03 -10.92 35.25
C GLN A 581 -10.70 -10.14 36.40
N ASP A 582 -11.35 -9.03 36.10
CA ASP A 582 -12.04 -8.16 37.07
C ASP A 582 -13.57 -8.38 37.04
N GLY A 583 -14.06 -9.36 36.26
CA GLY A 583 -15.49 -9.67 36.12
C GLY A 583 -16.23 -8.76 35.13
N ARG A 584 -15.51 -8.00 34.30
CA ARG A 584 -16.12 -7.16 33.24
C ARG A 584 -16.36 -8.00 31.99
N LEU A 585 -17.44 -7.68 31.28
CA LEU A 585 -17.79 -8.37 30.05
C LEU A 585 -17.18 -7.64 28.85
N LEU A 586 -16.42 -8.38 28.04
CA LEU A 586 -16.21 -8.09 26.64
C LEU A 586 -17.46 -8.58 25.90
N SER A 587 -18.36 -7.66 25.58
CA SER A 587 -19.65 -7.88 24.90
C SER A 587 -19.93 -6.72 23.95
N ASP A 588 -20.71 -6.92 22.89
CA ASP A 588 -21.05 -5.87 21.90
C ASP A 588 -19.80 -5.16 21.34
N CYS A 589 -18.78 -5.95 21.02
CA CYS A 589 -17.44 -5.50 20.67
C CYS A 589 -16.92 -6.28 19.47
N VAL A 590 -16.14 -5.64 18.62
CA VAL A 590 -15.55 -6.28 17.44
C VAL A 590 -14.10 -6.66 17.73
N VAL A 591 -13.76 -7.93 17.55
CA VAL A 591 -12.37 -8.41 17.59
C VAL A 591 -11.78 -8.29 16.18
N SER A 592 -11.14 -7.16 15.95
CA SER A 592 -10.52 -6.78 14.68
C SER A 592 -9.14 -7.39 14.45
N ALA A 593 -8.43 -7.81 15.51
CA ALA A 593 -7.13 -8.44 15.38
C ALA A 593 -7.01 -9.67 16.28
N ILE A 594 -6.39 -10.72 15.77
CA ILE A 594 -6.17 -11.96 16.53
C ILE A 594 -4.81 -12.55 16.15
N MET A 595 -3.99 -12.86 17.15
CA MET A 595 -2.69 -13.52 16.94
C MET A 595 -2.38 -14.51 18.05
N GLU A 596 -1.59 -15.53 17.73
CA GLU A 596 -0.99 -16.43 18.72
C GLU A 596 0.43 -15.93 19.07
N ASP A 597 0.70 -15.82 20.36
CA ASP A 597 2.03 -15.52 20.88
C ASP A 597 2.93 -16.77 20.85
N THR A 598 4.23 -16.57 21.01
CA THR A 598 5.26 -17.60 21.03
C THR A 598 5.08 -18.66 22.14
N ASP A 599 4.40 -18.32 23.23
CA ASP A 599 4.00 -19.23 24.32
C ASP A 599 2.66 -19.95 24.09
N GLY A 600 1.98 -19.67 22.98
CA GLY A 600 0.68 -20.25 22.65
C GLY A 600 -0.52 -19.52 23.24
N SER A 601 -0.33 -18.42 23.99
CA SER A 601 -1.44 -17.54 24.36
C SER A 601 -2.02 -16.83 23.14
N VAL A 602 -3.32 -16.54 23.15
CA VAL A 602 -3.99 -15.85 22.03
C VAL A 602 -4.32 -14.43 22.45
N TRP A 603 -3.89 -13.46 21.65
CA TRP A 603 -4.10 -12.03 21.86
C TRP A 603 -5.22 -11.54 20.95
N LEU A 604 -6.14 -10.77 21.51
CA LEU A 604 -7.29 -10.18 20.82
C LEU A 604 -7.16 -8.66 20.87
N GLY A 605 -7.10 -8.02 19.70
CA GLY A 605 -7.22 -6.58 19.54
C GLY A 605 -8.65 -6.23 19.15
N THR A 606 -9.17 -5.16 19.71
CA THR A 606 -10.57 -4.75 19.54
C THR A 606 -10.66 -3.35 18.94
N LEU A 607 -11.84 -3.01 18.42
CA LEU A 607 -12.11 -1.63 18.00
C LEU A 607 -12.40 -0.71 19.19
N GLU A 608 -13.02 -1.23 20.25
CA GLU A 608 -13.59 -0.41 21.31
C GLU A 608 -12.85 -0.42 22.65
N ASN A 609 -12.07 -1.46 22.95
CA ASN A 609 -11.60 -1.73 24.31
C ASN A 609 -10.13 -2.20 24.36
N GLY A 610 -9.30 -1.80 23.40
CA GLY A 610 -7.89 -2.17 23.38
C GLY A 610 -7.66 -3.68 23.28
N ILE A 611 -6.86 -4.23 24.19
CA ILE A 611 -6.22 -5.55 24.02
C ILE A 611 -6.49 -6.52 25.17
N TYR A 612 -6.88 -7.75 24.78
CA TYR A 612 -7.12 -8.88 25.66
C TYR A 612 -6.20 -10.05 25.36
N ARG A 613 -5.99 -10.94 26.34
CA ARG A 613 -5.20 -12.16 26.19
C ARG A 613 -5.91 -13.37 26.77
N ILE A 614 -6.12 -14.41 25.96
CA ILE A 614 -6.53 -15.75 26.39
C ILE A 614 -5.27 -16.56 26.68
N GLU A 615 -5.02 -16.87 27.95
CA GLU A 615 -3.80 -17.57 28.38
C GLU A 615 -3.82 -19.07 28.07
N ASN A 616 -5.00 -19.70 28.11
CA ASN A 616 -5.17 -21.13 27.85
C ASN A 616 -6.23 -21.37 26.76
N PRO A 617 -5.88 -21.19 25.48
CA PRO A 617 -6.84 -21.32 24.39
C PRO A 617 -7.38 -22.74 24.22
N ALA A 618 -6.63 -23.79 24.63
CA ALA A 618 -7.06 -25.19 24.46
C ALA A 618 -8.35 -25.52 25.23
N ALA A 619 -8.67 -24.77 26.29
CA ALA A 619 -9.89 -24.95 27.07
C ALA A 619 -11.13 -24.27 26.46
N ALA A 620 -10.98 -23.52 25.36
CA ALA A 620 -12.02 -22.61 24.85
C ALA A 620 -13.29 -23.29 24.34
N VAL A 621 -13.28 -24.59 24.09
CA VAL A 621 -14.50 -25.34 23.75
C VAL A 621 -15.08 -26.10 24.94
N GLU A 622 -14.27 -26.40 25.95
CA GLU A 622 -14.65 -27.25 27.08
C GLU A 622 -15.35 -26.45 28.19
N LYS A 623 -14.89 -25.22 28.42
CA LYS A 623 -15.43 -24.30 29.43
C LYS A 623 -15.32 -22.87 28.95
N GLU A 624 -16.01 -21.95 29.64
CA GLU A 624 -15.83 -20.52 29.40
C GLU A 624 -14.38 -20.12 29.68
N VAL A 625 -13.79 -19.38 28.75
CA VAL A 625 -12.49 -18.76 28.92
C VAL A 625 -12.63 -17.38 29.54
N THR A 626 -11.64 -17.02 30.35
CA THR A 626 -11.42 -15.64 30.79
C THR A 626 -10.36 -15.02 29.89
N ALA A 627 -10.63 -13.83 29.37
CA ALA A 627 -9.65 -13.07 28.60
C ALA A 627 -9.08 -11.93 29.45
N ARG A 628 -7.78 -11.96 29.72
CA ARG A 628 -7.10 -10.95 30.53
C ARG A 628 -7.02 -9.64 29.77
N HIS A 629 -7.72 -8.60 30.24
CA HIS A 629 -7.63 -7.25 29.71
C HIS A 629 -6.33 -6.60 30.19
N LEU A 630 -5.42 -6.31 29.26
CA LEU A 630 -4.05 -5.90 29.57
C LEU A 630 -3.99 -4.46 30.07
N LYS A 631 -3.08 -4.20 31.01
CA LYS A 631 -2.92 -2.88 31.66
C LYS A 631 -1.47 -2.44 31.63
N VAL A 632 -1.25 -1.14 31.45
CA VAL A 632 0.06 -0.48 31.51
C VAL A 632 0.06 0.53 32.67
N PRO A 633 1.10 0.55 33.52
CA PRO A 633 1.25 1.56 34.55
C PRO A 633 1.31 2.99 33.97
N ARG A 634 0.76 3.97 34.70
CA ARG A 634 0.83 5.39 34.28
C ARG A 634 2.22 6.02 34.41
N ASP A 635 3.07 5.43 35.24
CA ASP A 635 4.39 5.94 35.61
C ASP A 635 4.41 7.42 36.07
N ASP A 636 3.27 7.95 36.50
CA ASP A 636 3.05 9.31 37.00
C ASP A 636 3.16 9.43 38.53
N GLY A 637 3.53 8.33 39.19
CA GLY A 637 3.63 8.23 40.66
C GLY A 637 2.30 7.97 41.37
N SER A 638 1.17 7.87 40.66
CA SER A 638 -0.13 7.53 41.25
C SER A 638 -0.26 6.06 41.67
N GLY A 639 0.57 5.19 41.10
CA GLY A 639 0.46 3.73 41.26
C GLY A 639 -0.76 3.12 40.54
N LEU A 640 -1.42 3.90 39.69
CA LEU A 640 -2.53 3.43 38.85
C LEU A 640 -2.01 2.86 37.53
N ALA A 641 -2.86 2.07 36.87
CA ALA A 641 -2.63 1.53 35.55
C ALA A 641 -3.87 1.77 34.68
N ASP A 642 -3.62 2.07 33.41
CA ASP A 642 -4.65 2.18 32.38
C ASP A 642 -4.68 0.91 31.54
N TYR A 643 -5.79 0.69 30.85
CA TYR A 643 -5.91 -0.41 29.91
C TYR A 643 -5.04 -0.14 28.67
N LEU A 644 -4.30 -1.16 28.23
CA LEU A 644 -3.36 -1.04 27.12
C LEU A 644 -4.14 -0.68 25.84
N LEU A 645 -3.88 0.54 25.34
CA LEU A 645 -4.45 1.06 24.09
C LEU A 645 -5.99 1.04 24.07
N ALA A 646 -6.64 1.31 25.20
CA ALA A 646 -8.10 1.23 25.32
C ALA A 646 -8.86 2.23 24.46
N ASP A 647 -8.26 3.38 24.14
CA ASP A 647 -8.85 4.41 23.28
C ASP A 647 -8.43 4.25 21.80
N GLU A 648 -7.67 3.19 21.47
CA GLU A 648 -7.17 2.94 20.12
C GLU A 648 -7.95 1.85 19.41
N VAL A 649 -8.20 2.06 18.12
CA VAL A 649 -8.70 1.02 17.22
C VAL A 649 -7.54 0.15 16.76
N ILE A 650 -7.56 -1.13 17.12
CA ILE A 650 -6.51 -2.08 16.77
C ILE A 650 -6.82 -2.72 15.42
N ASN A 651 -5.96 -2.54 14.42
CA ASN A 651 -6.18 -3.10 13.08
C ASN A 651 -5.56 -4.49 12.89
N ASP A 652 -4.37 -4.69 13.47
CA ASP A 652 -3.62 -5.94 13.36
C ASP A 652 -2.53 -6.02 14.44
N MET A 653 -2.04 -7.23 14.70
CA MET A 653 -0.97 -7.46 15.65
C MET A 653 0.00 -8.53 15.16
N SER A 654 1.28 -8.35 15.44
CA SER A 654 2.30 -9.36 15.21
C SER A 654 3.27 -9.47 16.38
N VAL A 655 3.93 -10.62 16.50
CA VAL A 655 4.92 -10.90 17.53
C VAL A 655 6.28 -11.14 16.89
N ASP A 656 7.29 -10.40 17.33
CA ASP A 656 8.66 -10.60 16.85
C ASP A 656 9.41 -11.69 17.65
N ALA A 657 10.66 -11.97 17.26
CA ALA A 657 11.49 -12.97 17.91
C ALA A 657 11.80 -12.63 19.38
N ALA A 658 11.85 -11.34 19.75
CA ALA A 658 11.96 -10.85 21.13
C ALA A 658 10.64 -10.90 21.91
N ARG A 659 9.63 -11.55 21.35
CA ARG A 659 8.28 -11.67 21.89
C ARG A 659 7.57 -10.33 22.07
N ARG A 660 8.10 -9.23 21.51
CA ARG A 660 7.46 -7.91 21.58
C ARG A 660 6.27 -7.89 20.63
N LYS A 661 5.28 -7.09 20.98
CA LYS A 661 4.02 -6.98 20.23
C LYS A 661 4.08 -5.74 19.39
N TRP A 662 4.00 -5.92 18.09
CA TRP A 662 3.83 -4.85 17.12
C TRP A 662 2.34 -4.70 16.84
N ILE A 663 1.81 -3.50 17.10
CA ILE A 663 0.37 -3.26 17.14
C ILE A 663 0.05 -2.14 16.15
N ALA A 664 -0.62 -2.50 15.07
CA ALA A 664 -1.10 -1.58 14.05
C ALA A 664 -2.39 -0.90 14.52
N THR A 665 -2.49 0.42 14.38
CA THR A 665 -3.65 1.20 14.82
C THR A 665 -4.23 2.05 13.69
N GLU A 666 -5.52 2.39 13.79
CA GLU A 666 -6.21 3.18 12.76
C GLU A 666 -5.76 4.65 12.74
N ASN A 667 -5.45 5.25 13.90
CA ASN A 667 -5.23 6.70 14.00
C ASN A 667 -3.99 7.13 14.79
N SER A 668 -3.16 6.17 15.21
CA SER A 668 -2.06 6.44 16.14
C SER A 668 -0.77 5.72 15.73
N GLY A 669 -0.57 5.44 14.44
CA GLY A 669 0.66 4.81 13.97
C GLY A 669 0.80 3.37 14.44
N ILE A 670 2.01 2.98 14.83
CA ILE A 670 2.33 1.63 15.29
C ILE A 670 3.01 1.67 16.66
N TYR A 671 2.52 0.84 17.58
CA TYR A 671 3.08 0.66 18.91
C TYR A 671 3.91 -0.61 18.97
N VAL A 672 5.02 -0.57 19.73
CA VAL A 672 5.77 -1.75 20.15
C VAL A 672 5.62 -1.93 21.64
N VAL A 673 5.16 -3.10 22.07
CA VAL A 673 4.83 -3.39 23.47
C VAL A 673 5.65 -4.58 23.98
N SER A 674 5.94 -4.58 25.28
CA SER A 674 6.68 -5.64 25.97
C SER A 674 6.03 -7.02 25.79
N ALA A 675 6.81 -8.07 26.03
CA ALA A 675 6.39 -9.44 25.82
C ALA A 675 5.15 -9.86 26.63
N ASP A 676 4.88 -9.25 27.77
CA ASP A 676 3.73 -9.55 28.62
C ASP A 676 2.60 -8.51 28.49
N GLY A 677 2.78 -7.47 27.69
CA GLY A 677 1.81 -6.39 27.53
C GLY A 677 1.82 -5.35 28.65
N SER A 678 2.86 -5.34 29.49
CA SER A 678 2.94 -4.46 30.66
C SER A 678 3.54 -3.07 30.38
N ALA A 679 4.22 -2.87 29.25
CA ALA A 679 4.85 -1.60 28.91
C ALA A 679 4.85 -1.31 27.41
N VAL A 680 4.62 -0.05 27.03
CA VAL A 680 4.89 0.45 25.68
C VAL A 680 6.38 0.76 25.57
N LEU A 681 7.05 0.09 24.63
CA LEU A 681 8.50 0.20 24.40
C LEU A 681 8.83 1.27 23.36
N GLU A 682 8.02 1.36 22.31
CA GLU A 682 8.16 2.39 21.26
C GLU A 682 6.82 2.75 20.62
N HIS A 683 6.81 3.92 19.98
CA HIS A 683 5.68 4.44 19.23
C HIS A 683 6.15 5.18 17.97
N PHE A 684 5.87 4.62 16.80
CA PHE A 684 6.23 5.21 15.51
C PHE A 684 5.02 5.87 14.85
N THR A 685 5.19 7.13 14.46
CA THR A 685 4.24 7.95 13.72
C THR A 685 4.92 8.56 12.50
N PRO A 686 4.18 9.12 11.52
CA PRO A 686 4.79 9.83 10.40
C PRO A 686 5.65 11.03 10.81
N ASP A 687 5.41 11.61 11.99
CA ASP A 687 6.14 12.78 12.48
C ASP A 687 7.53 12.42 13.02
N ASN A 688 7.72 11.18 13.48
CA ASN A 688 8.96 10.72 14.11
C ASN A 688 9.65 9.57 13.36
N SER A 689 9.08 9.10 12.25
CA SER A 689 9.56 7.96 11.48
C SER A 689 9.19 8.06 9.99
N PRO A 690 9.80 7.26 9.10
CA PRO A 690 9.41 7.16 7.69
C PRO A 690 8.06 6.47 7.41
N LEU A 691 7.23 6.26 8.44
CA LEU A 691 5.89 5.71 8.27
C LEU A 691 5.07 6.66 7.38
N PRO A 692 4.49 6.20 6.26
CA PRO A 692 3.91 7.10 5.26
C PRO A 692 2.53 7.66 5.66
N ALA A 693 1.86 7.05 6.64
CA ALA A 693 0.52 7.44 7.11
C ALA A 693 0.35 7.15 8.61
N MET A 694 -0.56 7.89 9.25
CA MET A 694 -0.92 7.65 10.66
C MET A 694 -1.69 6.33 10.82
N ALA A 695 -2.54 6.00 9.86
CA ALA A 695 -3.23 4.72 9.81
C ALA A 695 -2.26 3.60 9.40
N VAL A 696 -2.25 2.53 10.19
CA VAL A 696 -1.51 1.29 9.92
C VAL A 696 -2.52 0.17 9.82
N ASN A 697 -2.55 -0.48 8.67
CA ASN A 697 -3.59 -1.45 8.30
C ASN A 697 -3.25 -2.86 8.78
N CYS A 698 -1.99 -3.26 8.66
CA CYS A 698 -1.51 -4.58 9.03
C CYS A 698 -0.03 -4.58 9.37
N VAL A 699 0.39 -5.59 10.14
CA VAL A 699 1.79 -5.77 10.52
C VAL A 699 2.16 -7.25 10.57
N PHE A 700 3.35 -7.58 10.09
CA PHE A 700 3.88 -8.94 10.13
C PHE A 700 5.37 -8.94 10.48
N ALA A 701 5.74 -9.60 11.58
CA ALA A 701 7.11 -9.93 11.90
C ALA A 701 7.50 -11.27 11.25
N ASP A 702 8.62 -11.30 10.53
CA ASP A 702 9.13 -12.54 9.95
C ASP A 702 9.63 -13.52 11.02
N GLN A 703 9.90 -14.76 10.63
CA GLN A 703 10.36 -15.80 11.57
C GLN A 703 11.68 -15.44 12.25
N SER A 704 12.52 -14.60 11.63
CA SER A 704 13.77 -14.16 12.23
C SER A 704 13.56 -13.06 13.28
N GLY A 705 12.39 -12.41 13.28
CA GLY A 705 12.09 -11.19 14.03
C GLY A 705 12.77 -9.93 13.47
N ARG A 706 13.76 -10.08 12.58
CA ARG A 706 14.55 -8.96 12.07
C ARG A 706 13.75 -8.10 11.11
N ASN A 707 12.84 -8.66 10.33
CA ASN A 707 12.03 -7.89 9.38
C ASN A 707 10.60 -7.75 9.88
N ILE A 708 10.19 -6.51 10.12
CA ILE A 708 8.82 -6.15 10.44
C ILE A 708 8.22 -5.43 9.24
N TYR A 709 7.29 -6.09 8.56
CA TYR A 709 6.55 -5.55 7.43
C TYR A 709 5.31 -4.83 7.93
N ILE A 710 5.12 -3.59 7.50
CA ILE A 710 4.08 -2.69 8.00
C ILE A 710 3.30 -2.17 6.78
N GLY A 711 2.06 -2.62 6.65
CA GLY A 711 1.14 -2.20 5.59
C GLY A 711 0.34 -0.96 6.00
N THR A 712 0.24 0.00 5.08
CA THR A 712 -0.50 1.25 5.30
C THR A 712 -1.40 1.56 4.10
N PRO A 713 -2.31 2.54 4.22
CA PRO A 713 -3.06 3.05 3.07
C PRO A 713 -2.19 3.64 1.95
N ARG A 714 -0.91 3.89 2.21
CA ARG A 714 0.06 4.53 1.30
C ARG A 714 1.25 3.62 0.97
N GLY A 715 1.02 2.32 1.02
CA GLY A 715 1.97 1.29 0.61
C GLY A 715 2.63 0.57 1.78
N LEU A 716 3.70 -0.17 1.45
CA LEU A 716 4.43 -1.01 2.38
C LEU A 716 5.73 -0.34 2.83
N VAL A 717 6.01 -0.46 4.12
CA VAL A 717 7.35 -0.22 4.67
C VAL A 717 7.83 -1.44 5.44
N ARG A 718 9.14 -1.62 5.51
CA ARG A 718 9.78 -2.63 6.35
C ARG A 718 10.69 -1.95 7.36
N PHE A 719 10.49 -2.26 8.63
CA PHE A 719 11.41 -1.92 9.70
C PHE A 719 12.32 -3.11 9.96
N GLU A 720 13.63 -2.90 9.81
CA GLU A 720 14.63 -3.87 10.19
C GLU A 720 14.96 -3.69 11.67
N SER A 721 14.45 -4.58 12.51
CA SER A 721 14.60 -4.53 13.96
C SER A 721 15.96 -5.02 14.44
N ASP A 722 16.31 -4.58 15.65
CA ASP A 722 17.45 -5.02 16.46
C ASP A 722 17.40 -6.45 17.01
N THR A 723 16.39 -7.25 16.66
CA THR A 723 16.23 -8.60 17.20
C THR A 723 16.87 -9.63 16.30
N ALA A 724 17.62 -10.56 16.90
CA ALA A 724 18.04 -11.81 16.29
C ALA A 724 17.28 -12.99 16.92
N PRO A 725 17.01 -14.06 16.15
CA PRO A 725 16.27 -15.22 16.64
C PRO A 725 17.04 -16.03 17.70
N ASP A 726 16.30 -16.74 18.55
CA ASP A 726 16.83 -17.70 19.52
C ASP A 726 17.66 -18.78 18.82
N SER A 727 18.91 -18.95 19.24
CA SER A 727 19.82 -19.96 18.67
C SER A 727 19.49 -21.39 19.09
N GLY A 728 18.66 -21.59 20.13
CA GLY A 728 18.33 -22.89 20.72
C GLY A 728 19.46 -23.54 21.53
N GLU A 729 20.72 -23.36 21.10
CA GLU A 729 21.93 -23.76 21.82
C GLU A 729 22.91 -22.58 21.92
N LEU A 730 23.50 -22.37 23.09
CA LEU A 730 24.40 -21.24 23.34
C LEU A 730 25.86 -21.61 23.03
N THR A 731 26.20 -21.71 21.74
CA THR A 731 27.55 -22.09 21.26
C THR A 731 28.40 -20.88 20.85
N GLU A 732 27.86 -20.01 20.02
CA GLU A 732 28.48 -18.75 19.57
C GLU A 732 27.43 -17.64 19.48
N PHE A 733 27.85 -16.40 19.68
CA PHE A 733 27.00 -15.22 19.52
C PHE A 733 27.78 -14.07 18.87
N LYS A 734 27.07 -13.19 18.17
CA LYS A 734 27.64 -12.05 17.45
C LYS A 734 27.56 -10.79 18.31
N ILE A 735 28.64 -10.03 18.38
CA ILE A 735 28.67 -8.73 19.07
C ILE A 735 28.92 -7.63 18.05
N TYR A 736 28.03 -6.65 17.96
CA TYR A 736 28.22 -5.52 17.06
C TYR A 736 27.56 -4.22 17.58
N PRO A 737 28.10 -3.04 17.22
CA PRO A 737 29.35 -2.85 16.49
C PRO A 737 30.56 -3.27 17.33
N ASN A 738 31.54 -3.90 16.68
CA ASN A 738 32.80 -4.28 17.32
C ASN A 738 33.96 -3.99 16.34
N PRO A 739 34.81 -2.98 16.60
CA PRO A 739 34.84 -2.14 17.80
C PRO A 739 33.69 -1.12 17.88
N VAL A 740 33.30 -0.73 19.09
CA VAL A 740 32.39 0.38 19.36
C VAL A 740 33.17 1.68 19.21
N LYS A 741 32.80 2.51 18.23
CA LYS A 741 33.48 3.78 17.96
C LYS A 741 32.77 4.98 18.60
N PRO A 742 33.42 6.14 18.74
CA PRO A 742 32.79 7.35 19.30
C PRO A 742 31.53 7.78 18.54
N GLU A 743 31.54 7.64 17.21
CA GLU A 743 30.40 7.92 16.32
C GLU A 743 29.26 6.89 16.41
N SER A 744 29.45 5.76 17.10
CA SER A 744 28.37 4.81 17.36
C SER A 744 27.47 5.35 18.47
N GLN A 745 26.14 5.25 18.32
CA GLN A 745 25.13 5.75 19.28
C GLN A 745 25.18 5.14 20.71
N GLY A 746 26.22 4.37 21.01
CA GLY A 746 26.44 3.75 22.31
C GLY A 746 25.64 2.47 22.53
N ILE A 747 24.97 1.93 21.50
CA ILE A 747 24.20 0.70 21.60
C ILE A 747 25.02 -0.45 21.01
N VAL A 748 25.10 -1.56 21.75
CA VAL A 748 25.78 -2.79 21.36
C VAL A 748 24.79 -3.94 21.41
N HIS A 749 24.67 -4.67 20.31
CA HIS A 749 23.84 -5.86 20.15
C HIS A 749 24.69 -7.11 20.37
N ILE A 750 24.12 -8.06 21.09
CA ILE A 750 24.69 -9.38 21.36
C ILE A 750 23.63 -10.40 20.94
N ASP A 751 23.83 -10.99 19.76
CA ASP A 751 22.81 -11.73 19.00
C ASP A 751 23.16 -13.20 18.86
N GLY A 752 22.15 -14.05 18.72
CA GLY A 752 22.33 -15.51 18.66
C GLY A 752 22.52 -16.12 20.05
N LEU A 753 21.89 -15.51 21.05
CA LEU A 753 21.80 -16.05 22.39
C LEU A 753 20.62 -17.02 22.48
N THR A 754 20.61 -17.85 23.51
CA THR A 754 19.42 -18.59 23.92
C THR A 754 18.49 -17.65 24.69
N ASP A 755 17.17 -17.72 24.47
CA ASP A 755 16.21 -16.89 25.20
C ASP A 755 16.35 -17.10 26.72
N GLY A 756 16.27 -16.00 27.48
CA GLY A 756 16.46 -16.00 28.92
C GLY A 756 17.90 -16.25 29.40
N ALA A 757 18.89 -16.43 28.51
CA ALA A 757 20.30 -16.61 28.90
C ALA A 757 20.81 -15.43 29.72
N LEU A 758 21.55 -15.70 30.80
CA LEU A 758 22.16 -14.67 31.62
C LEU A 758 23.37 -14.09 30.90
N VAL A 759 23.35 -12.79 30.62
CA VAL A 759 24.46 -12.06 30.00
C VAL A 759 25.16 -11.18 31.04
N LYS A 760 26.49 -11.23 31.07
CA LYS A 760 27.36 -10.37 31.88
C LYS A 760 28.45 -9.79 31.00
N ILE A 761 28.63 -8.49 31.06
CA ILE A 761 29.73 -7.78 30.39
C ILE A 761 30.71 -7.35 31.47
N VAL A 762 31.97 -7.78 31.35
CA VAL A 762 33.01 -7.55 32.34
C VAL A 762 34.25 -6.90 31.71
N SER A 763 34.87 -5.99 32.44
CA SER A 763 36.18 -5.44 32.08
C SER A 763 37.29 -6.49 32.26
N VAL A 764 38.50 -6.22 31.73
CA VAL A 764 39.67 -7.10 31.92
C VAL A 764 40.03 -7.33 33.40
N SER A 765 39.70 -6.39 34.29
CA SER A 765 39.89 -6.54 35.74
C SER A 765 38.81 -7.37 36.43
N GLY A 766 37.81 -7.85 35.69
CA GLY A 766 36.69 -8.66 36.21
C GLY A 766 35.51 -7.86 36.75
N ALA A 767 35.54 -6.52 36.69
CA ALA A 767 34.41 -5.70 37.12
C ALA A 767 33.26 -5.80 36.11
N VAL A 768 32.04 -6.13 36.59
CA VAL A 768 30.81 -6.17 35.79
C VAL A 768 30.37 -4.75 35.44
N VAL A 769 30.27 -4.46 34.14
CA VAL A 769 29.85 -3.16 33.61
C VAL A 769 28.40 -3.18 33.08
N ALA A 770 27.88 -4.35 32.72
CA ALA A 770 26.47 -4.56 32.43
C ALA A 770 26.06 -6.02 32.70
N ARG A 771 24.78 -6.24 32.98
CA ARG A 771 24.19 -7.58 33.12
C ARG A 771 22.70 -7.55 32.78
N GLY A 772 22.17 -8.67 32.35
CA GLY A 772 20.74 -8.89 32.20
C GLY A 772 20.44 -10.26 31.62
N ARG A 773 19.23 -10.47 31.10
CA ARG A 773 18.85 -11.68 30.40
C ARG A 773 18.62 -11.37 28.93
N ALA A 774 18.93 -12.33 28.07
CA ALA A 774 18.57 -12.27 26.67
C ALA A 774 17.04 -12.33 26.54
N GLU A 775 16.49 -11.56 25.61
CA GLU A 775 15.08 -11.58 25.22
C GLU A 775 15.02 -11.91 23.73
N GLY A 776 14.37 -13.02 23.38
CA GLY A 776 14.28 -13.52 22.01
C GLY A 776 15.58 -13.96 21.37
N GLY A 777 16.63 -14.19 22.17
CA GLY A 777 17.96 -14.50 21.66
C GLY A 777 18.87 -13.29 21.42
N THR A 778 18.48 -12.12 21.93
CA THR A 778 19.29 -10.90 21.87
C THR A 778 19.48 -10.28 23.25
N PHE A 779 20.65 -9.68 23.49
CA PHE A 779 20.89 -8.79 24.64
C PHE A 779 21.50 -7.47 24.17
N VAL A 780 20.84 -6.36 24.52
CA VAL A 780 21.28 -5.02 24.13
C VAL A 780 22.00 -4.33 25.30
N TRP A 781 23.24 -3.91 25.07
CA TRP A 781 24.00 -3.09 26.00
C TRP A 781 23.96 -1.62 25.57
N ASN A 782 23.13 -0.83 26.27
CA ASN A 782 23.03 0.62 26.08
C ASN A 782 24.07 1.37 26.94
N MET A 783 25.03 2.01 26.27
CA MET A 783 26.10 2.83 26.85
C MET A 783 25.82 4.34 26.77
N ALA A 784 24.66 4.77 26.26
CA ALA A 784 24.34 6.19 26.06
C ALA A 784 24.25 6.96 27.39
N SER A 785 23.75 6.32 28.45
CA SER A 785 23.67 6.93 29.79
C SER A 785 24.98 6.85 30.57
N ARG A 786 25.82 5.85 30.30
CA ARG A 786 27.12 5.64 30.98
C ARG A 786 28.09 4.85 30.10
N ARG A 787 28.89 5.57 29.31
CA ARG A 787 29.90 4.95 28.45
C ARG A 787 31.12 4.48 29.27
N PRO A 788 31.54 3.22 29.14
CA PRO A 788 32.70 2.71 29.87
C PRO A 788 34.01 3.21 29.22
N PRO A 789 35.16 3.18 29.93
CA PRO A 789 36.45 3.58 29.37
C PRO A 789 36.83 2.77 28.13
N ALA A 790 37.65 3.36 27.25
CA ALA A 790 38.21 2.63 26.11
C ALA A 790 38.99 1.39 26.60
N GLY A 791 38.79 0.26 25.94
CA GLY A 791 39.37 -1.00 26.36
C GLY A 791 38.65 -2.23 25.82
N VAL A 792 39.14 -3.41 26.19
CA VAL A 792 38.52 -4.69 25.84
C VAL A 792 37.61 -5.14 26.99
N TYR A 793 36.41 -5.59 26.63
CA TYR A 793 35.43 -6.17 27.55
C TYR A 793 35.11 -7.59 27.10
N TYR A 794 34.83 -8.46 28.07
CA TYR A 794 34.36 -9.81 27.84
C TYR A 794 32.84 -9.86 28.02
N VAL A 795 32.16 -10.45 27.05
CA VAL A 795 30.73 -10.75 27.12
C VAL A 795 30.62 -12.23 27.47
N MET A 796 29.98 -12.56 28.57
CA MET A 796 29.71 -13.92 29.02
C MET A 796 28.21 -14.14 28.96
N ALA A 797 27.78 -15.17 28.24
CA ALA A 797 26.39 -15.62 28.23
C ALA A 797 26.32 -17.04 28.81
N SER A 798 25.27 -17.34 29.58
CA SER A 798 25.08 -18.68 30.16
C SER A 798 23.62 -19.06 30.36
N THR A 799 23.29 -20.32 30.10
CA THR A 799 22.02 -20.98 30.47
C THR A 799 22.27 -21.99 31.61
N ALA A 800 21.30 -22.87 31.90
CA ALA A 800 21.48 -23.94 32.89
C ALA A 800 22.46 -25.04 32.42
N GLY A 801 22.65 -25.18 31.10
CA GLY A 801 23.49 -26.23 30.49
C GLY A 801 24.71 -25.72 29.72
N ASP A 802 24.64 -24.50 29.17
CA ASP A 802 25.65 -23.99 28.23
C ASP A 802 26.20 -22.63 28.64
N ALA A 803 27.41 -22.31 28.15
CA ALA A 803 28.01 -21.00 28.31
C ALA A 803 28.87 -20.63 27.10
N ALA A 804 28.79 -19.37 26.68
CA ALA A 804 29.57 -18.82 25.58
C ALA A 804 30.29 -17.53 26.01
N LEU A 805 31.41 -17.24 25.36
CA LEU A 805 32.26 -16.10 25.64
C LEU A 805 32.59 -15.33 24.36
N GLY A 806 32.33 -14.02 24.36
CA GLY A 806 32.71 -13.09 23.30
C GLY A 806 33.58 -11.96 23.84
N LYS A 807 34.16 -11.17 22.93
CA LYS A 807 34.98 -9.99 23.26
C LYS A 807 34.53 -8.79 22.46
N ILE A 808 34.45 -7.64 23.10
CA ILE A 808 34.15 -6.37 22.46
C ILE A 808 35.22 -5.33 22.79
N VAL A 809 35.58 -4.52 21.81
CA VAL A 809 36.50 -3.40 21.97
C VAL A 809 35.71 -2.10 21.98
N VAL A 810 35.88 -1.27 23.01
CA VAL A 810 35.34 0.09 23.07
C VAL A 810 36.46 1.08 22.79
N ILE A 811 36.21 1.98 21.85
CA ILE A 811 37.09 3.10 21.49
C ILE A 811 36.35 4.40 21.87
N ASN A 812 37.09 5.32 22.47
CA ASN A 812 36.62 6.65 22.87
C ASN A 812 37.28 7.74 22.05
#